data_AF-A0A1D2WBW8-F1
#
_entry.id   AF-A0A1D2WBW8-F1
#
_cell.length_a   1.000
_cell.length_b   1.000
_cell.length_c   1.000
_cell.angle_alpha   90.00
_cell.angle_beta   90.00
_cell.angle_gamma   90.00
#
_symmetry.space_group_name_H-M   'P 1'
#
loop_
_entity.id
_entity.type
_entity.pdbx_description
1 polymer ?
#
loop_
_entity_poly.entity_id
_entity_poly.type
_entity_poly.pdbx_seq_one_letter_code
_entity_poly.pdbx_strand_id
1 'polypeptide(L)'
;MLISISSVTASNTDNSTVVSVNHDIQDQISSNVETKKVTDDLKEVSSKGKSVKTDTSKNNNIKCENNIESTDKTIKSKSTTTTSNNTVETEDNSKVSTTKNNTTKINPNIRLNNQPLRPGTNTTFVAIVPADATGNSVFKINGKTISNKININGSMVKYNYHVPTSFHSKTYNLTFVYSGDSKYLKKSVSTIVELDIESGKNPNMQLNNVTGKYLKVIPIKVKLASDATGNVVFKIKGTTISDKIKVVNGVATFYYNKTFVPGKYRLTAVYSGNAKYTNATVRSYLTITKLNSRIYTSNVMSKAGSKVSFKAQAVDELNRPINNSLVVFKLNGETFGRCYTNATGYAVYNYTLPSTLNSKSFIINVFSTENKRVYGAKKNATLYLHQLKTKVVVPVVNTKINDTVSLSATVIDENNNNVWKGEVTFKLNGKVLKTVNVSNGYALYSFKPTTNVATKFDIIALYTGYWKYASSFSGGRINVDKIGTITTTRAAETKTGSSVVLSAVVRDKNQQRVNGGYVEFKVNNTVVGKALVKNGDANFTYTLKLIPKGVYRLNATYLGSDSYYSSYNLNTLNVSQLSVRVVGNPYNVKVGESVVLKVNVLDETNHYVEKGVVEYKVNGTFIGRANVTKGVASLSYRPPNNFSGLSLKYSATLLANQYYNSTSTVQNLTISSLKNVYVSTKGNDNNLGDKAHPYKTLAYAVGHVSTFGCVTLLDGTYSASGILLNNSITIVGSSISKTIITGGDTYKPIFKLTSSITHVTIKFLTIKNGYSIEKNSAGAISSIGKLTIKGVNFVNNKATGLLSAGAIYSNGIMNLTTVKFINNTVKNINAEGGAVRLINNTTSMDNVEFNNNQAVGSNSTGGGAIYFKDGEMVIKNCKFNGNKATGKTILGGAIKSSFGNIVILSSSFTNNHVSGSNYALGGAISSLGTGLYINNTILQSNKATDTLFAGAGAIYSQYAAMILNNSVLKSNSAKSKSALGGAIEAYHTYATVQNTKISENYVEATQSSASGGAIYYESGNLTLDKCELASNTATSKNVSIGGALYISANVTVKDSDFLSNKATGKIVGGGAIANLNKLTVTKTNLISNKASNIGNAITATSNSHNSINGNYWGGSTPKWSTLLRGLSKPSYISKTKISH
;
A
#
# COMPACT_ATOMS: atom_id res chain seq x y z
N MET A 1 -0.44 29.95 28.20
CA MET A 1 -0.52 30.41 29.61
C MET A 1 0.75 30.00 30.33
N LEU A 2 1.25 30.83 31.24
CA LEU A 2 2.37 30.52 32.11
C LEU A 2 1.87 29.69 33.30
N ILE A 3 2.73 28.82 33.85
CA ILE A 3 3.41 28.99 35.16
C ILE A 3 4.33 27.77 35.36
N SER A 4 5.32 27.91 36.24
CA SER A 4 6.47 27.01 36.42
C SER A 4 6.76 26.74 37.91
N ILE A 5 7.88 26.05 38.19
CA ILE A 5 8.66 26.02 39.45
C ILE A 5 8.50 24.78 40.39
N SER A 6 9.64 24.47 41.02
CA SER A 6 9.92 23.63 42.20
C SER A 6 9.51 22.16 42.24
N SER A 7 10.53 21.33 42.08
CA SER A 7 10.72 20.12 42.89
C SER A 7 10.88 20.42 44.39
N VAL A 8 10.48 19.49 45.26
CA VAL A 8 11.08 19.30 46.60
C VAL A 8 11.36 17.81 46.77
N THR A 9 12.52 17.48 47.34
CA THR A 9 12.93 16.11 47.69
C THR A 9 12.75 15.86 49.19
N ALA A 10 12.23 14.69 49.55
CA ALA A 10 12.34 14.15 50.91
C ALA A 10 12.84 12.70 50.83
N SER A 11 13.71 12.31 51.75
CA SER A 11 14.36 11.00 51.82
C SER A 11 13.91 10.21 53.05
N ASN A 12 13.93 8.89 52.94
CA ASN A 12 14.42 7.88 53.91
C ASN A 12 14.22 6.49 53.24
N THR A 13 15.09 5.46 53.29
CA THR A 13 15.84 4.80 54.40
C THR A 13 14.91 4.12 55.42
N ASP A 14 15.15 2.87 55.86
CA ASP A 14 16.16 1.88 55.45
C ASP A 14 15.73 0.43 55.77
N ASN A 15 16.56 -0.56 55.41
CA ASN A 15 16.48 -2.00 55.76
C ASN A 15 15.32 -2.83 55.12
N SER A 16 15.49 -4.06 54.63
CA SER A 16 16.30 -5.25 55.01
C SER A 16 15.71 -6.02 56.23
N THR A 17 15.61 -7.36 56.27
CA THR A 17 16.38 -8.43 55.60
C THR A 17 15.56 -9.67 55.17
N VAL A 18 15.97 -10.27 54.03
CA VAL A 18 16.40 -11.68 53.83
C VAL A 18 15.82 -12.81 54.71
N VAL A 19 15.23 -13.81 54.05
CA VAL A 19 15.38 -15.25 54.36
C VAL A 19 15.64 -16.00 53.03
N SER A 20 16.45 -17.06 53.05
CA SER A 20 16.81 -17.84 51.85
C SER A 20 17.01 -19.33 52.13
N VAL A 21 16.30 -20.19 51.40
CA VAL A 21 16.55 -21.64 51.24
C VAL A 21 16.22 -21.95 49.77
N ASN A 22 17.07 -22.45 48.84
CA ASN A 22 18.28 -23.29 48.81
C ASN A 22 17.97 -24.75 48.36
N HIS A 23 18.93 -25.40 47.68
CA HIS A 23 18.86 -26.73 47.01
C HIS A 23 18.05 -26.82 45.69
N ASP A 24 18.24 -27.79 44.78
CA ASP A 24 19.43 -28.49 44.18
C ASP A 24 18.94 -29.59 43.20
N ILE A 25 19.69 -30.26 42.30
CA ILE A 25 20.97 -30.00 41.56
C ILE A 25 21.10 -31.04 40.41
N GLN A 26 22.15 -30.95 39.58
CA GLN A 26 22.51 -31.74 38.38
C GLN A 26 21.66 -31.47 37.11
N ASP A 27 22.18 -31.35 35.88
CA ASP A 27 23.50 -31.59 35.23
C ASP A 27 23.71 -32.99 34.57
N GLN A 28 24.70 -33.06 33.65
CA GLN A 28 25.09 -34.18 32.75
C GLN A 28 24.19 -34.36 31.48
N ILE A 29 24.65 -34.51 30.21
CA ILE A 29 25.79 -35.24 29.54
C ILE A 29 25.39 -36.67 29.13
N SER A 30 25.59 -37.18 27.90
CA SER A 30 25.96 -36.55 26.60
C SER A 30 25.78 -37.48 25.37
N SER A 31 25.83 -36.89 24.16
CA SER A 31 26.52 -37.37 22.93
C SER A 31 26.26 -38.77 22.28
N ASN A 32 26.24 -38.76 20.93
CA ASN A 32 26.82 -39.78 20.02
C ASN A 32 26.11 -41.15 19.85
N VAL A 33 26.15 -41.84 18.69
CA VAL A 33 26.44 -41.44 17.28
C VAL A 33 25.91 -42.52 16.29
N GLU A 34 26.03 -42.23 14.98
CA GLU A 34 26.13 -43.19 13.83
C GLU A 34 24.92 -43.44 12.91
N THR A 35 25.18 -44.19 11.81
CA THR A 35 24.66 -43.89 10.46
C THR A 35 24.47 -45.10 9.52
N LYS A 36 23.53 -44.97 8.57
CA LYS A 36 23.64 -45.24 7.11
C LYS A 36 22.32 -44.80 6.43
N LYS A 37 22.34 -44.07 5.29
CA LYS A 37 22.38 -44.56 3.87
C LYS A 37 21.18 -45.48 3.52
N VAL A 38 20.51 -45.36 2.38
CA VAL A 38 21.01 -45.12 0.99
C VAL A 38 20.21 -44.03 0.23
N THR A 39 20.64 -43.74 -1.01
CA THR A 39 20.36 -42.67 -2.01
C THR A 39 18.98 -42.81 -2.72
N ASP A 40 18.51 -41.96 -3.65
CA ASP A 40 19.07 -41.60 -4.98
C ASP A 40 18.70 -40.19 -5.51
N ASP A 41 19.44 -39.78 -6.56
CA ASP A 41 19.30 -38.54 -7.34
C ASP A 41 18.18 -38.58 -8.39
N LEU A 42 17.86 -37.42 -8.98
CA LEU A 42 17.94 -37.22 -10.44
C LEU A 42 17.76 -35.75 -10.88
N LYS A 43 18.26 -35.44 -12.09
CA LYS A 43 18.13 -34.15 -12.78
C LYS A 43 17.65 -34.33 -14.22
N GLU A 44 17.36 -33.17 -14.83
CA GLU A 44 17.19 -32.81 -16.25
C GLU A 44 17.92 -33.75 -17.27
N VAL A 45 17.53 -33.86 -18.56
CA VAL A 45 17.35 -32.79 -19.58
C VAL A 45 16.48 -33.26 -20.78
N SER A 46 15.95 -32.30 -21.55
CA SER A 46 15.52 -32.38 -22.97
C SER A 46 14.02 -32.67 -23.25
N SER A 47 13.42 -32.29 -24.40
CA SER A 47 13.99 -31.62 -25.60
C SER A 47 13.03 -30.58 -26.25
N LYS A 48 13.21 -30.23 -27.53
CA LYS A 48 12.60 -29.07 -28.24
C LYS A 48 11.43 -29.47 -29.16
N GLY A 49 10.46 -28.57 -29.39
CA GLY A 49 9.44 -28.70 -30.45
C GLY A 49 8.74 -27.36 -30.78
N LYS A 50 8.22 -27.18 -32.01
CA LYS A 50 7.57 -25.94 -32.49
C LYS A 50 6.25 -26.21 -33.24
N SER A 51 5.19 -25.45 -32.92
CA SER A 51 4.09 -25.02 -33.83
C SER A 51 3.19 -26.14 -34.46
N VAL A 52 1.98 -25.94 -35.00
CA VAL A 52 1.14 -24.77 -35.37
C VAL A 52 -0.32 -25.00 -34.83
N LYS A 53 -1.28 -24.09 -35.15
CA LYS A 53 -2.76 -24.17 -35.07
C LYS A 53 -3.35 -25.55 -35.48
N THR A 54 -4.58 -25.97 -35.14
CA THR A 54 -5.89 -25.36 -35.50
C THR A 54 -7.09 -25.70 -34.59
N ASP A 55 -8.23 -25.09 -34.94
CA ASP A 55 -9.54 -24.98 -34.29
C ASP A 55 -10.42 -26.25 -34.08
N THR A 56 -11.52 -25.97 -33.37
CA THR A 56 -12.89 -26.55 -33.46
C THR A 56 -13.33 -27.74 -32.61
N SER A 57 -14.56 -27.59 -32.11
CA SER A 57 -15.32 -28.41 -31.17
C SER A 57 -16.08 -29.59 -31.81
N LYS A 58 -16.37 -30.65 -31.01
CA LYS A 58 -17.76 -31.03 -30.64
C LYS A 58 -17.87 -32.21 -29.62
N ASN A 59 -19.05 -32.27 -29.00
CA ASN A 59 -19.77 -33.46 -28.45
C ASN A 59 -19.24 -34.30 -27.27
N ASN A 60 -19.98 -34.19 -26.16
CA ASN A 60 -20.73 -35.27 -25.47
C ASN A 60 -20.06 -36.47 -24.74
N ASN A 61 -20.05 -36.34 -23.39
CA ASN A 61 -20.93 -37.09 -22.45
C ASN A 61 -20.46 -38.45 -21.83
N ILE A 62 -21.16 -38.85 -20.74
CA ILE A 62 -21.37 -40.21 -20.17
C ILE A 62 -20.44 -40.79 -19.05
N LYS A 63 -21.07 -41.04 -17.86
CA LYS A 63 -20.86 -42.12 -16.83
C LYS A 63 -19.55 -42.15 -15.98
N CYS A 64 -19.44 -42.87 -14.83
CA CYS A 64 -20.37 -43.79 -14.12
C CYS A 64 -20.20 -43.89 -12.57
N GLU A 65 -21.31 -44.13 -11.86
CA GLU A 65 -21.61 -45.16 -10.81
C GLU A 65 -20.81 -45.45 -9.48
N ASN A 66 -21.60 -45.95 -8.49
CA ASN A 66 -21.29 -46.87 -7.35
C ASN A 66 -20.41 -46.37 -6.17
N ASN A 67 -20.50 -46.81 -4.90
CA ASN A 67 -21.46 -47.57 -4.01
C ASN A 67 -20.95 -47.41 -2.52
N ILE A 68 -21.47 -47.93 -1.38
CA ILE A 68 -22.55 -48.87 -0.94
C ILE A 68 -22.94 -48.61 0.58
N GLU A 69 -23.97 -49.32 1.14
CA GLU A 69 -24.32 -49.50 2.60
C GLU A 69 -24.67 -48.28 3.51
N SER A 70 -25.47 -48.38 4.60
CA SER A 70 -26.50 -49.35 5.06
C SER A 70 -27.42 -48.81 6.20
N THR A 71 -28.68 -49.30 6.29
CA THR A 71 -29.60 -49.39 7.48
C THR A 71 -30.01 -48.11 8.28
N ASP A 72 -31.20 -47.98 8.93
CA ASP A 72 -32.37 -48.86 9.15
C ASP A 72 -33.70 -48.07 9.37
N LYS A 73 -34.87 -48.70 9.12
CA LYS A 73 -36.28 -48.46 9.59
C LYS A 73 -36.91 -47.02 9.60
N THR A 74 -38.24 -46.81 9.48
CA THR A 74 -39.45 -47.66 9.44
C THR A 74 -40.56 -46.96 8.59
N ILE A 75 -41.24 -47.60 7.62
CA ILE A 75 -42.59 -48.27 7.66
C ILE A 75 -43.78 -47.29 7.91
N LYS A 76 -44.96 -47.28 7.23
CA LYS A 76 -45.77 -48.18 6.32
C LYS A 76 -46.36 -47.30 5.15
N SER A 77 -46.36 -47.67 3.86
CA SER A 77 -47.31 -48.53 3.07
C SER A 77 -48.79 -48.08 3.06
N LYS A 78 -49.64 -48.22 2.01
CA LYS A 78 -49.71 -49.05 0.77
C LYS A 78 -50.35 -48.21 -0.41
N SER A 79 -49.99 -48.35 -1.70
CA SER A 79 -50.40 -49.36 -2.74
C SER A 79 -51.77 -49.01 -3.43
N THR A 80 -52.03 -49.14 -4.75
CA THR A 80 -51.25 -49.64 -5.93
C THR A 80 -51.92 -49.33 -7.30
N THR A 81 -51.23 -49.65 -8.43
CA THR A 81 -51.74 -50.08 -9.78
C THR A 81 -52.49 -49.05 -10.68
N THR A 82 -52.41 -49.04 -12.03
CA THR A 82 -51.76 -49.94 -13.04
C THR A 82 -51.42 -49.23 -14.39
N THR A 83 -50.46 -49.80 -15.15
CA THR A 83 -50.27 -49.98 -16.65
C THR A 83 -51.25 -49.35 -17.69
N SER A 84 -50.97 -49.28 -19.03
CA SER A 84 -49.78 -49.30 -19.92
C SER A 84 -50.20 -49.25 -21.43
N ASN A 85 -49.23 -49.11 -22.36
CA ASN A 85 -49.14 -49.77 -23.69
C ASN A 85 -50.21 -49.60 -24.83
N ASN A 86 -49.72 -49.08 -25.98
CA ASN A 86 -49.57 -49.75 -27.30
C ASN A 86 -50.74 -50.35 -28.16
N THR A 87 -50.84 -49.83 -29.41
CA THR A 87 -50.83 -50.51 -30.75
C THR A 87 -51.96 -51.39 -31.34
N VAL A 88 -52.35 -51.02 -32.59
CA VAL A 88 -52.42 -51.85 -33.86
C VAL A 88 -53.74 -52.54 -34.30
N GLU A 89 -53.83 -52.79 -35.64
CA GLU A 89 -54.79 -53.61 -36.45
C GLU A 89 -56.24 -53.08 -36.69
N THR A 90 -56.92 -53.27 -37.84
CA THR A 90 -56.51 -53.47 -39.28
C THR A 90 -57.72 -53.26 -40.24
N GLU A 91 -57.41 -53.13 -41.55
CA GLU A 91 -58.15 -53.59 -42.75
C GLU A 91 -59.53 -53.04 -43.22
N ASP A 92 -59.63 -53.04 -44.55
CA ASP A 92 -60.81 -53.02 -45.44
C ASP A 92 -61.76 -54.25 -45.17
N ASN A 93 -62.93 -54.46 -45.79
CA ASN A 93 -63.34 -54.11 -47.15
C ASN A 93 -64.87 -54.17 -47.42
N SER A 94 -65.27 -53.56 -48.53
CA SER A 94 -66.37 -53.94 -49.45
C SER A 94 -67.82 -54.25 -48.97
N LYS A 95 -68.71 -53.31 -49.38
CA LYS A 95 -69.88 -53.53 -50.28
C LYS A 95 -71.27 -54.05 -49.79
N VAL A 96 -72.27 -53.19 -50.11
CA VAL A 96 -73.56 -53.46 -50.78
C VAL A 96 -74.76 -54.02 -49.97
N SER A 97 -75.62 -53.08 -49.57
CA SER A 97 -77.10 -53.04 -49.76
C SER A 97 -77.94 -54.33 -49.72
N THR A 98 -78.91 -54.35 -48.79
CA THR A 98 -80.35 -54.38 -49.15
C THR A 98 -81.24 -53.75 -48.06
N THR A 99 -82.53 -53.54 -48.35
CA THR A 99 -83.53 -52.87 -47.47
C THR A 99 -84.37 -53.93 -46.69
N LYS A 100 -85.26 -53.64 -45.72
CA LYS A 100 -86.20 -52.50 -45.56
C LYS A 100 -86.89 -52.50 -44.17
N ASN A 101 -87.46 -51.34 -43.77
CA ASN A 101 -88.45 -51.12 -42.67
C ASN A 101 -87.97 -51.39 -41.21
N ASN A 102 -88.34 -50.64 -40.16
CA ASN A 102 -89.52 -49.78 -39.91
C ASN A 102 -89.22 -48.48 -39.12
N THR A 103 -90.09 -47.46 -39.28
CA THR A 103 -90.31 -46.27 -38.42
C THR A 103 -89.10 -45.50 -37.85
N THR A 104 -88.77 -44.34 -38.45
CA THR A 104 -87.75 -43.39 -37.96
C THR A 104 -88.35 -42.14 -37.29
N LYS A 105 -87.72 -41.66 -36.21
CA LYS A 105 -88.11 -40.44 -35.47
C LYS A 105 -87.56 -39.17 -36.13
N ILE A 106 -88.26 -38.05 -35.94
CA ILE A 106 -87.94 -36.76 -36.57
C ILE A 106 -86.86 -36.01 -35.79
N ASN A 107 -86.01 -35.24 -36.47
CA ASN A 107 -85.07 -34.32 -35.83
C ASN A 107 -85.79 -33.03 -35.37
N PRO A 108 -85.85 -32.71 -34.06
CA PRO A 108 -86.56 -31.52 -33.58
C PRO A 108 -85.85 -30.23 -33.99
N ASN A 109 -86.62 -29.20 -34.36
CA ASN A 109 -86.09 -27.84 -34.54
C ASN A 109 -86.07 -27.14 -33.18
N ILE A 110 -84.88 -26.77 -32.70
CA ILE A 110 -84.70 -26.18 -31.36
C ILE A 110 -83.86 -24.91 -31.51
N ARG A 111 -84.33 -23.82 -30.89
CA ARG A 111 -83.64 -22.52 -30.83
C ARG A 111 -83.37 -22.14 -29.37
N LEU A 112 -82.31 -21.38 -29.12
CA LEU A 112 -81.83 -21.04 -27.78
C LEU A 112 -81.46 -19.55 -27.71
N ASN A 113 -81.90 -18.83 -26.68
CA ASN A 113 -81.55 -17.42 -26.53
C ASN A 113 -80.08 -17.22 -26.15
N ASN A 114 -79.49 -16.12 -26.63
CA ASN A 114 -78.10 -15.74 -26.41
C ASN A 114 -77.97 -14.40 -25.65
N GLN A 115 -78.89 -14.15 -24.71
CA GLN A 115 -78.90 -12.92 -23.92
C GLN A 115 -77.64 -12.77 -23.05
N PRO A 116 -77.02 -11.57 -22.97
CA PRO A 116 -75.84 -11.34 -22.14
C PRO A 116 -76.06 -11.66 -20.65
N LEU A 117 -74.98 -12.05 -20.00
CA LEU A 117 -74.91 -12.33 -18.57
C LEU A 117 -74.37 -11.09 -17.83
N ARG A 118 -75.00 -10.64 -16.74
CA ARG A 118 -74.45 -9.61 -15.83
C ARG A 118 -74.10 -10.24 -14.47
N PRO A 119 -72.85 -10.20 -13.99
CA PRO A 119 -72.47 -10.81 -12.72
C PRO A 119 -73.26 -10.24 -11.54
N GLY A 120 -73.78 -11.13 -10.69
CA GLY A 120 -74.60 -10.79 -9.53
C GLY A 120 -76.08 -10.53 -9.83
N THR A 121 -76.54 -10.67 -11.08
CA THR A 121 -77.96 -10.52 -11.43
C THR A 121 -78.59 -11.87 -11.82
N ASN A 122 -79.93 -11.90 -11.80
CA ASN A 122 -80.68 -13.01 -12.40
C ASN A 122 -80.84 -12.77 -13.90
N THR A 123 -80.85 -13.84 -14.69
CA THR A 123 -81.18 -13.85 -16.13
C THR A 123 -82.06 -15.05 -16.46
N THR A 124 -82.78 -15.02 -17.58
CA THR A 124 -83.68 -16.09 -18.01
C THR A 124 -83.17 -16.72 -19.30
N PHE A 125 -82.78 -17.99 -19.23
CA PHE A 125 -82.51 -18.80 -20.41
C PHE A 125 -83.81 -19.36 -20.97
N VAL A 126 -83.95 -19.34 -22.29
CA VAL A 126 -85.16 -19.69 -23.02
C VAL A 126 -84.77 -20.56 -24.21
N ALA A 127 -85.31 -21.77 -24.24
CA ALA A 127 -85.23 -22.67 -25.37
C ALA A 127 -86.62 -22.81 -26.00
N ILE A 128 -86.69 -22.69 -27.33
CA ILE A 128 -87.90 -22.92 -28.11
C ILE A 128 -87.75 -24.29 -28.78
N VAL A 129 -88.79 -25.11 -28.66
CA VAL A 129 -88.87 -26.51 -29.12
C VAL A 129 -90.17 -26.69 -29.95
N PRO A 130 -90.36 -27.81 -30.67
CA PRO A 130 -91.64 -28.10 -31.33
C PRO A 130 -92.78 -28.07 -30.30
N ALA A 131 -93.95 -27.54 -30.67
CA ALA A 131 -95.03 -27.29 -29.72
C ALA A 131 -95.64 -28.57 -29.12
N ASP A 132 -95.48 -29.68 -29.82
CA ASP A 132 -95.91 -31.04 -29.50
C ASP A 132 -94.77 -31.93 -28.96
N ALA A 133 -93.57 -31.39 -28.74
CA ALA A 133 -92.48 -32.12 -28.11
C ALA A 133 -92.75 -32.29 -26.60
N THR A 134 -92.51 -33.50 -26.11
CA THR A 134 -92.73 -33.93 -24.72
C THR A 134 -91.40 -34.37 -24.08
N GLY A 135 -91.41 -34.95 -22.88
CA GLY A 135 -90.20 -35.49 -22.27
C GLY A 135 -89.37 -34.44 -21.51
N ASN A 136 -88.03 -34.56 -21.53
CA ASN A 136 -87.16 -33.94 -20.52
C ASN A 136 -86.05 -33.07 -21.12
N SER A 137 -85.65 -32.03 -20.40
CA SER A 137 -84.56 -31.13 -20.80
C SER A 137 -83.74 -30.59 -19.64
N VAL A 138 -82.54 -30.06 -19.94
CA VAL A 138 -81.69 -29.30 -19.00
C VAL A 138 -80.93 -28.17 -19.71
N PHE A 139 -80.67 -27.08 -18.98
CA PHE A 139 -79.69 -26.05 -19.36
C PHE A 139 -78.33 -26.33 -18.72
N LYS A 140 -77.26 -26.01 -19.46
CA LYS A 140 -75.86 -26.15 -19.04
C LYS A 140 -75.07 -24.88 -19.40
N ILE A 141 -74.09 -24.51 -18.58
CA ILE A 141 -73.08 -23.50 -18.91
C ILE A 141 -71.70 -24.18 -18.91
N ASN A 142 -70.93 -23.97 -19.99
CA ASN A 142 -69.63 -24.59 -20.23
C ASN A 142 -69.64 -26.11 -19.99
N GLY A 143 -70.71 -26.79 -20.42
CA GLY A 143 -70.91 -28.23 -20.27
C GLY A 143 -71.42 -28.70 -18.89
N LYS A 144 -71.35 -27.87 -17.84
CA LYS A 144 -71.91 -28.20 -16.51
C LYS A 144 -73.40 -27.88 -16.48
N THR A 145 -74.22 -28.87 -16.11
CA THR A 145 -75.66 -28.68 -15.86
C THR A 145 -75.90 -27.63 -14.77
N ILE A 146 -76.76 -26.66 -15.06
CA ILE A 146 -77.13 -25.57 -14.14
C ILE A 146 -78.60 -25.62 -13.71
N SER A 147 -79.50 -26.13 -14.55
CA SER A 147 -80.90 -26.34 -14.18
C SER A 147 -81.13 -27.72 -13.59
N ASN A 148 -82.20 -27.86 -12.80
CA ASN A 148 -82.82 -29.18 -12.58
C ASN A 148 -83.37 -29.74 -13.91
N LYS A 149 -83.83 -31.00 -13.89
CA LYS A 149 -84.52 -31.64 -15.01
C LYS A 149 -85.87 -30.93 -15.24
N ILE A 150 -86.12 -30.42 -16.44
CA ILE A 150 -87.34 -29.68 -16.79
C ILE A 150 -88.16 -30.52 -17.76
N ASN A 151 -89.41 -30.83 -17.40
CA ASN A 151 -90.36 -31.50 -18.28
C ASN A 151 -90.88 -30.51 -19.34
N ILE A 152 -90.99 -30.95 -20.59
CA ILE A 152 -91.48 -30.12 -21.69
C ILE A 152 -92.99 -30.30 -21.82
N ASN A 153 -93.73 -29.25 -21.46
CA ASN A 153 -95.18 -29.12 -21.64
C ASN A 153 -95.47 -27.90 -22.55
N GLY A 154 -95.02 -27.95 -23.81
CA GLY A 154 -95.25 -26.90 -24.81
C GLY A 154 -93.97 -26.29 -25.41
N SER A 155 -94.15 -25.37 -26.37
CA SER A 155 -93.10 -24.89 -27.28
C SER A 155 -91.97 -24.07 -26.67
N MET A 156 -92.05 -23.65 -25.41
CA MET A 156 -91.08 -22.72 -24.79
C MET A 156 -90.69 -23.15 -23.37
N VAL A 157 -89.43 -23.56 -23.20
CA VAL A 157 -88.84 -23.95 -21.93
C VAL A 157 -88.03 -22.77 -21.38
N LYS A 158 -88.31 -22.35 -20.13
CA LYS A 158 -87.61 -21.25 -19.46
C LYS A 158 -86.87 -21.74 -18.21
N TYR A 159 -85.72 -21.13 -17.91
CA TYR A 159 -84.98 -21.35 -16.66
C TYR A 159 -84.34 -20.05 -16.17
N ASN A 160 -84.60 -19.66 -14.92
CA ASN A 160 -83.98 -18.51 -14.28
C ASN A 160 -82.65 -18.92 -13.63
N TYR A 161 -81.58 -18.22 -13.97
CA TYR A 161 -80.23 -18.46 -13.48
C TYR A 161 -79.67 -17.20 -12.80
N HIS A 162 -79.19 -17.34 -11.58
CA HIS A 162 -78.40 -16.29 -10.93
C HIS A 162 -76.95 -16.37 -11.42
N VAL A 163 -76.47 -15.32 -12.08
CA VAL A 163 -75.10 -15.26 -12.63
C VAL A 163 -74.12 -14.99 -11.47
N PRO A 164 -73.20 -15.90 -11.13
CA PRO A 164 -72.27 -15.68 -10.02
C PRO A 164 -71.39 -14.45 -10.23
N THR A 165 -71.13 -13.69 -9.16
CA THR A 165 -70.19 -12.55 -9.19
C THR A 165 -68.74 -12.95 -9.53
N SER A 166 -68.42 -14.24 -9.41
CA SER A 166 -67.16 -14.85 -9.83
C SER A 166 -67.07 -15.16 -11.33
N PHE A 167 -68.12 -14.89 -12.13
CA PHE A 167 -68.01 -14.95 -13.59
C PHE A 167 -67.13 -13.82 -14.08
N HIS A 168 -66.05 -14.16 -14.79
CA HIS A 168 -64.98 -13.25 -15.21
C HIS A 168 -64.49 -13.54 -16.66
N SER A 169 -64.99 -14.59 -17.32
CA SER A 169 -64.68 -14.84 -18.74
C SER A 169 -65.52 -13.92 -19.63
N LYS A 170 -64.96 -13.44 -20.75
CA LYS A 170 -65.73 -12.57 -21.68
C LYS A 170 -66.96 -13.28 -22.25
N THR A 171 -66.89 -14.60 -22.43
CA THR A 171 -67.97 -15.42 -23.00
C THR A 171 -68.16 -16.73 -22.24
N TYR A 172 -69.37 -17.27 -22.31
CA TYR A 172 -69.77 -18.57 -21.78
C TYR A 172 -70.59 -19.32 -22.85
N ASN A 173 -70.42 -20.64 -22.92
CA ASN A 173 -71.18 -21.50 -23.82
C ASN A 173 -72.44 -22.00 -23.09
N LEU A 174 -73.61 -21.52 -23.50
CA LEU A 174 -74.91 -21.95 -23.00
C LEU A 174 -75.41 -23.10 -23.87
N THR A 175 -75.73 -24.24 -23.27
CA THR A 175 -76.24 -25.43 -23.98
C THR A 175 -77.58 -25.84 -23.41
N PHE A 176 -78.57 -26.06 -24.27
CA PHE A 176 -79.82 -26.73 -23.94
C PHE A 176 -79.80 -28.16 -24.49
N VAL A 177 -80.06 -29.14 -23.62
CA VAL A 177 -80.07 -30.57 -23.96
C VAL A 177 -81.48 -31.11 -23.79
N TYR A 178 -82.02 -31.69 -24.85
CA TYR A 178 -83.33 -32.34 -24.92
C TYR A 178 -83.19 -33.86 -25.04
N SER A 179 -83.96 -34.61 -24.25
CA SER A 179 -83.91 -36.09 -24.18
C SER A 179 -84.41 -36.80 -25.43
N GLY A 180 -85.22 -36.15 -26.26
CA GLY A 180 -86.10 -36.85 -27.19
C GLY A 180 -87.32 -37.44 -26.47
N ASP A 181 -88.29 -37.89 -27.28
CA ASP A 181 -89.54 -38.53 -26.85
C ASP A 181 -89.95 -39.64 -27.85
N SER A 182 -91.24 -39.95 -27.99
CA SER A 182 -91.74 -40.93 -28.97
C SER A 182 -91.63 -40.45 -30.43
N LYS A 183 -91.70 -39.14 -30.69
CA LYS A 183 -91.75 -38.53 -32.04
C LYS A 183 -90.41 -37.94 -32.47
N TYR A 184 -89.65 -37.39 -31.52
CA TYR A 184 -88.45 -36.59 -31.76
C TYR A 184 -87.19 -37.24 -31.19
N LEU A 185 -86.10 -37.14 -31.97
CA LEU A 185 -84.76 -37.56 -31.55
C LEU A 185 -84.18 -36.66 -30.45
N LYS A 186 -83.33 -37.24 -29.59
CA LYS A 186 -82.53 -36.51 -28.61
C LYS A 186 -81.65 -35.47 -29.32
N LYS A 187 -81.58 -34.24 -28.79
CA LYS A 187 -80.84 -33.15 -29.44
C LYS A 187 -80.24 -32.19 -28.43
N SER A 188 -79.05 -31.68 -28.74
CA SER A 188 -78.38 -30.63 -27.99
C SER A 188 -78.19 -29.42 -28.91
N VAL A 189 -78.48 -28.22 -28.41
CA VAL A 189 -78.23 -26.94 -29.10
C VAL A 189 -77.44 -26.04 -28.17
N SER A 190 -76.43 -25.36 -28.71
CA SER A 190 -75.52 -24.49 -27.96
C SER A 190 -75.44 -23.12 -28.60
N THR A 191 -75.21 -22.09 -27.78
CA THR A 191 -74.95 -20.72 -28.22
C THR A 191 -73.98 -20.03 -27.27
N ILE A 192 -73.33 -18.97 -27.73
CA ILE A 192 -72.40 -18.19 -26.92
C ILE A 192 -73.16 -17.01 -26.31
N VAL A 193 -73.09 -16.86 -24.99
CA VAL A 193 -73.53 -15.66 -24.25
C VAL A 193 -72.31 -14.85 -23.82
N GLU A 194 -72.33 -13.54 -24.07
CA GLU A 194 -71.28 -12.63 -23.59
C GLU A 194 -71.53 -12.24 -22.12
N LEU A 195 -70.46 -11.89 -21.40
CA LEU A 195 -70.51 -11.36 -20.04
C LEU A 195 -70.39 -9.83 -20.07
N ASP A 196 -71.48 -9.15 -19.74
CA ASP A 196 -71.55 -7.69 -19.63
C ASP A 196 -71.05 -7.24 -18.26
N ILE A 197 -69.99 -6.42 -18.27
CA ILE A 197 -69.21 -6.00 -17.12
C ILE A 197 -68.69 -4.57 -17.29
N GLU A 198 -68.58 -3.85 -16.18
CA GLU A 198 -67.86 -2.57 -16.14
C GLU A 198 -66.35 -2.77 -16.33
N SER A 199 -65.92 -2.95 -17.58
CA SER A 199 -64.50 -2.99 -17.94
C SER A 199 -63.83 -1.62 -17.84
N GLY A 200 -62.50 -1.59 -17.86
CA GLY A 200 -61.73 -0.34 -17.92
C GLY A 200 -61.43 0.34 -16.58
N LYS A 201 -61.91 -0.17 -15.45
CA LYS A 201 -61.70 0.45 -14.12
C LYS A 201 -60.21 0.45 -13.72
N ASN A 202 -59.79 1.47 -12.96
CA ASN A 202 -58.44 1.54 -12.39
C ASN A 202 -58.34 0.65 -11.13
N PRO A 203 -57.37 -0.29 -11.03
CA PRO A 203 -57.19 -1.13 -9.84
C PRO A 203 -56.58 -0.40 -8.61
N ASN A 204 -56.32 0.91 -8.71
CA ASN A 204 -55.86 1.78 -7.61
C ASN A 204 -54.59 1.25 -6.89
N MET A 205 -53.59 0.83 -7.67
CA MET A 205 -52.37 0.22 -7.14
C MET A 205 -51.54 1.18 -6.26
N GLN A 206 -51.23 0.76 -5.02
CA GLN A 206 -50.36 1.50 -4.09
C GLN A 206 -49.14 0.67 -3.67
N LEU A 207 -47.95 1.23 -3.81
CA LEU A 207 -46.66 0.60 -3.48
C LEU A 207 -45.73 1.58 -2.74
N ASN A 208 -45.63 1.42 -1.43
CA ASN A 208 -44.78 2.25 -0.58
C ASN A 208 -43.28 1.96 -0.81
N ASN A 209 -42.43 2.91 -0.43
CA ASN A 209 -40.99 2.67 -0.40
C ASN A 209 -40.68 1.59 0.65
N VAL A 210 -39.83 0.63 0.30
CA VAL A 210 -39.45 -0.49 1.17
C VAL A 210 -37.98 -0.36 1.52
N THR A 211 -37.63 -0.58 2.79
CA THR A 211 -36.23 -0.60 3.26
C THR A 211 -35.96 -1.90 3.99
N GLY A 212 -34.80 -2.52 3.77
CA GLY A 212 -34.38 -3.73 4.47
C GLY A 212 -32.87 -3.94 4.41
N LYS A 213 -32.34 -4.80 5.28
CA LYS A 213 -30.89 -5.10 5.31
C LYS A 213 -30.50 -6.11 4.23
N TYR A 214 -29.27 -5.99 3.73
CA TYR A 214 -28.64 -6.99 2.87
C TYR A 214 -28.67 -8.39 3.48
N LEU A 215 -28.93 -9.43 2.67
CA LEU A 215 -29.05 -10.83 3.09
C LEU A 215 -30.15 -11.12 4.16
N LYS A 216 -31.13 -10.22 4.32
CA LYS A 216 -32.40 -10.51 5.02
C LYS A 216 -33.55 -10.59 4.01
N VAL A 217 -34.60 -11.34 4.36
CA VAL A 217 -35.84 -11.40 3.56
C VAL A 217 -36.61 -10.09 3.76
N ILE A 218 -37.06 -9.49 2.67
CA ILE A 218 -37.77 -8.20 2.67
C ILE A 218 -39.19 -8.41 2.14
N PRO A 219 -40.25 -8.21 2.95
CA PRO A 219 -41.63 -8.32 2.50
C PRO A 219 -42.02 -7.08 1.69
N ILE A 220 -42.18 -7.24 0.38
CA ILE A 220 -42.68 -6.20 -0.53
C ILE A 220 -44.17 -6.43 -0.72
N LYS A 221 -45.01 -5.46 -0.33
CA LYS A 221 -46.47 -5.52 -0.46
C LYS A 221 -46.97 -4.45 -1.43
N VAL A 222 -47.87 -4.83 -2.34
CA VAL A 222 -48.66 -3.89 -3.14
C VAL A 222 -50.14 -4.07 -2.79
N LYS A 223 -50.86 -2.96 -2.63
CA LYS A 223 -52.32 -2.94 -2.47
C LYS A 223 -52.99 -2.60 -3.81
N LEU A 224 -54.18 -3.12 -4.01
CA LEU A 224 -55.11 -2.90 -5.12
C LEU A 224 -56.54 -2.75 -4.53
N ALA A 225 -57.56 -2.57 -5.38
CA ALA A 225 -58.97 -2.75 -4.98
C ALA A 225 -59.21 -4.16 -4.36
N SER A 226 -60.09 -4.26 -3.36
CA SER A 226 -60.28 -5.46 -2.54
C SER A 226 -60.79 -6.68 -3.31
N ASP A 227 -61.56 -6.46 -4.38
CA ASP A 227 -62.10 -7.45 -5.31
C ASP A 227 -61.20 -7.70 -6.54
N ALA A 228 -60.03 -7.06 -6.63
CA ALA A 228 -59.12 -7.24 -7.76
C ALA A 228 -58.51 -8.66 -7.76
N THR A 229 -58.97 -9.50 -8.67
CA THR A 229 -58.43 -10.84 -8.95
C THR A 229 -57.41 -10.79 -10.09
N GLY A 230 -56.40 -11.67 -10.10
CA GLY A 230 -55.38 -11.70 -11.16
C GLY A 230 -53.97 -11.85 -10.60
N ASN A 231 -52.96 -11.37 -11.33
CA ASN A 231 -51.56 -11.57 -10.97
C ASN A 231 -50.75 -10.27 -10.97
N VAL A 232 -49.80 -10.16 -10.03
CA VAL A 232 -48.75 -9.13 -10.00
C VAL A 232 -47.39 -9.77 -10.25
N VAL A 233 -46.52 -9.07 -11.00
CA VAL A 233 -45.09 -9.35 -11.04
C VAL A 233 -44.29 -8.14 -10.54
N PHE A 234 -43.30 -8.38 -9.70
CA PHE A 234 -42.38 -7.34 -9.22
C PHE A 234 -41.13 -7.28 -10.09
N LYS A 235 -40.62 -6.07 -10.29
CA LYS A 235 -39.43 -5.78 -11.10
C LYS A 235 -38.48 -4.83 -10.36
N ILE A 236 -37.17 -5.09 -10.45
CA ILE A 236 -36.11 -4.17 -10.01
C ILE A 236 -35.24 -3.82 -11.21
N LYS A 237 -34.93 -2.52 -11.39
CA LYS A 237 -34.22 -1.99 -12.58
C LYS A 237 -34.87 -2.34 -13.94
N GLY A 238 -36.13 -2.80 -13.96
CA GLY A 238 -36.85 -3.27 -15.15
C GLY A 238 -36.84 -4.80 -15.32
N THR A 239 -35.91 -5.53 -14.70
CA THR A 239 -35.88 -7.00 -14.69
C THR A 239 -36.91 -7.55 -13.73
N THR A 240 -37.70 -8.54 -14.17
CA THR A 240 -38.64 -9.28 -13.30
C THR A 240 -37.88 -10.08 -12.25
N ILE A 241 -38.30 -9.99 -10.99
CA ILE A 241 -37.64 -10.62 -9.83
C ILE A 241 -38.50 -11.64 -9.09
N SER A 242 -39.82 -11.56 -9.25
CA SER A 242 -40.80 -12.52 -8.72
C SER A 242 -41.48 -13.28 -9.85
N ASP A 243 -42.05 -14.42 -9.52
CA ASP A 243 -43.03 -15.10 -10.35
C ASP A 243 -44.37 -14.32 -10.38
N LYS A 244 -45.37 -14.88 -11.07
CA LYS A 244 -46.75 -14.35 -11.08
C LYS A 244 -47.40 -14.61 -9.71
N ILE A 245 -47.50 -13.57 -8.89
CA ILE A 245 -48.10 -13.65 -7.56
C ILE A 245 -49.59 -13.34 -7.69
N LYS A 246 -50.45 -14.27 -7.28
CA LYS A 246 -51.90 -14.06 -7.24
C LYS A 246 -52.24 -12.92 -6.29
N VAL A 247 -53.15 -12.04 -6.70
CA VAL A 247 -53.79 -11.07 -5.80
C VAL A 247 -54.83 -11.82 -4.97
N VAL A 248 -54.80 -11.63 -3.65
CA VAL A 248 -55.76 -12.17 -2.70
C VAL A 248 -56.26 -11.02 -1.83
N ASN A 249 -57.58 -10.81 -1.79
CA ASN A 249 -58.24 -9.73 -1.04
C ASN A 249 -57.59 -8.35 -1.28
N GLY A 250 -57.32 -8.03 -2.54
CA GLY A 250 -56.68 -6.78 -2.97
C GLY A 250 -55.19 -6.63 -2.61
N VAL A 251 -54.49 -7.68 -2.17
CA VAL A 251 -53.07 -7.62 -1.81
C VAL A 251 -52.25 -8.67 -2.58
N ALA A 252 -51.07 -8.27 -3.05
CA ALA A 252 -50.01 -9.18 -3.46
C ALA A 252 -48.73 -8.91 -2.65
N THR A 253 -48.16 -9.97 -2.04
CA THR A 253 -46.96 -9.90 -1.21
C THR A 253 -45.85 -10.76 -1.82
N PHE A 254 -44.65 -10.18 -1.96
CA PHE A 254 -43.44 -10.86 -2.41
C PHE A 254 -42.36 -10.83 -1.33
N TYR A 255 -41.87 -12.01 -0.93
CA TYR A 255 -40.76 -12.14 0.00
C TYR A 255 -39.42 -12.10 -0.74
N TYR A 256 -38.88 -10.89 -0.92
CA TYR A 256 -37.64 -10.67 -1.64
C TYR A 256 -36.43 -11.16 -0.84
N ASN A 257 -35.72 -12.15 -1.38
CA ASN A 257 -34.53 -12.77 -0.78
C ASN A 257 -33.25 -12.66 -1.64
N LYS A 258 -33.32 -12.00 -2.80
CA LYS A 258 -32.25 -11.98 -3.81
C LYS A 258 -31.16 -10.96 -3.47
N THR A 259 -29.90 -11.30 -3.78
CA THR A 259 -28.69 -10.72 -3.15
C THR A 259 -28.11 -9.50 -3.87
N PHE A 260 -28.97 -8.54 -4.25
CA PHE A 260 -28.47 -7.21 -4.66
C PHE A 260 -27.67 -6.58 -3.51
N VAL A 261 -26.54 -5.95 -3.83
CA VAL A 261 -25.71 -5.25 -2.84
C VAL A 261 -26.47 -4.06 -2.21
N PRO A 262 -26.04 -3.55 -1.04
CA PRO A 262 -26.54 -2.30 -0.50
C PRO A 262 -26.60 -1.14 -1.52
N GLY A 263 -27.72 -0.44 -1.54
CA GLY A 263 -28.05 0.60 -2.52
C GLY A 263 -29.55 0.87 -2.62
N LYS A 264 -29.92 1.97 -3.28
CA LYS A 264 -31.32 2.34 -3.55
C LYS A 264 -31.71 1.96 -4.98
N TYR A 265 -32.74 1.13 -5.12
CA TYR A 265 -33.16 0.52 -6.39
C TYR A 265 -34.57 0.93 -6.77
N ARG A 266 -34.80 1.24 -8.05
CA ARG A 266 -36.15 1.46 -8.58
C ARG A 266 -36.91 0.12 -8.58
N LEU A 267 -37.94 0.07 -7.75
CA LEU A 267 -38.89 -1.04 -7.63
C LEU A 267 -40.13 -0.72 -8.48
N THR A 268 -40.77 -1.74 -9.02
CA THR A 268 -41.98 -1.61 -9.83
C THR A 268 -42.85 -2.84 -9.65
N ALA A 269 -44.16 -2.66 -9.43
CA ALA A 269 -45.14 -3.73 -9.46
C ALA A 269 -46.01 -3.56 -10.71
N VAL A 270 -46.18 -4.63 -11.48
CA VAL A 270 -47.01 -4.67 -12.69
C VAL A 270 -48.14 -5.67 -12.47
N TYR A 271 -49.38 -5.20 -12.53
CA TYR A 271 -50.58 -6.03 -12.45
C TYR A 271 -51.07 -6.39 -13.85
N SER A 272 -51.49 -7.64 -14.04
CA SER A 272 -51.93 -8.18 -15.33
C SER A 272 -53.18 -7.51 -15.92
N GLY A 273 -53.98 -6.86 -15.10
CA GLY A 273 -55.39 -6.65 -15.40
C GLY A 273 -56.22 -7.90 -15.13
N ASN A 274 -57.53 -7.73 -15.15
CA ASN A 274 -58.54 -8.78 -15.32
C ASN A 274 -59.68 -8.22 -16.20
N ALA A 275 -60.84 -8.86 -16.26
CA ALA A 275 -61.93 -8.42 -17.14
C ALA A 275 -62.56 -7.07 -16.71
N LYS A 276 -62.51 -6.72 -15.42
CA LYS A 276 -63.02 -5.46 -14.83
C LYS A 276 -61.94 -4.37 -14.78
N TYR A 277 -60.74 -4.74 -14.34
CA TYR A 277 -59.63 -3.83 -14.07
C TYR A 277 -58.57 -3.84 -15.15
N THR A 278 -58.14 -2.65 -15.58
CA THR A 278 -57.04 -2.49 -16.54
C THR A 278 -55.71 -3.03 -16.00
N ASN A 279 -54.80 -3.37 -16.91
CA ASN A 279 -53.40 -3.60 -16.53
C ASN A 279 -52.81 -2.29 -15.99
N ALA A 280 -51.98 -2.38 -14.96
CA ALA A 280 -51.50 -1.21 -14.23
C ALA A 280 -50.05 -1.41 -13.75
N THR A 281 -49.35 -0.29 -13.55
CA THR A 281 -47.94 -0.28 -13.14
C THR A 281 -47.67 0.84 -12.14
N VAL A 282 -47.33 0.47 -10.90
CA VAL A 282 -46.92 1.41 -9.84
C VAL A 282 -45.41 1.27 -9.57
N ARG A 283 -44.76 2.38 -9.22
CA ARG A 283 -43.29 2.46 -9.05
C ARG A 283 -42.93 3.06 -7.70
N SER A 284 -41.84 2.57 -7.12
CA SER A 284 -41.35 2.98 -5.79
C SER A 284 -39.84 2.69 -5.67
N TYR A 285 -39.27 2.76 -4.48
CA TYR A 285 -37.89 2.35 -4.23
C TYR A 285 -37.78 1.20 -3.22
N LEU A 286 -36.89 0.25 -3.51
CA LEU A 286 -36.33 -0.68 -2.53
C LEU A 286 -34.95 -0.13 -2.10
N THR A 287 -34.77 0.14 -0.81
CA THR A 287 -33.48 0.55 -0.25
C THR A 287 -32.87 -0.62 0.53
N ILE A 288 -31.76 -1.16 0.03
CA ILE A 288 -31.00 -2.20 0.72
C ILE A 288 -29.90 -1.53 1.52
N THR A 289 -29.92 -1.67 2.85
CA THR A 289 -28.88 -1.11 3.75
C THR A 289 -27.74 -2.10 3.98
N LYS A 290 -26.57 -1.58 4.36
CA LYS A 290 -25.41 -2.40 4.74
C LYS A 290 -25.69 -3.12 6.05
N LEU A 291 -25.04 -4.27 6.25
CA LEU A 291 -25.00 -4.94 7.54
C LEU A 291 -24.00 -4.20 8.46
N ASN A 292 -24.25 -4.19 9.76
CA ASN A 292 -23.21 -3.81 10.72
C ASN A 292 -22.12 -4.88 10.73
N SER A 293 -20.89 -4.51 11.12
CA SER A 293 -19.81 -5.46 11.38
C SER A 293 -19.32 -5.39 12.82
N ARG A 294 -18.70 -6.47 13.27
CA ARG A 294 -17.91 -6.54 14.51
C ARG A 294 -16.49 -6.96 14.13
N ILE A 295 -15.50 -6.42 14.85
CA ILE A 295 -14.11 -6.84 14.72
C ILE A 295 -13.60 -7.28 16.09
N TYR A 296 -13.09 -8.52 16.14
CA TYR A 296 -12.46 -9.11 17.30
C TYR A 296 -10.95 -9.06 17.14
N THR A 297 -10.25 -8.78 18.22
CA THR A 297 -8.79 -8.86 18.32
C THR A 297 -8.44 -9.04 19.79
N SER A 298 -7.36 -9.77 20.08
CA SER A 298 -6.95 -10.13 21.44
C SER A 298 -5.77 -9.28 21.87
N ASN A 299 -5.58 -9.15 23.18
CA ASN A 299 -4.34 -8.62 23.73
C ASN A 299 -3.15 -9.49 23.27
N VAL A 300 -2.01 -8.85 23.05
CA VAL A 300 -0.79 -9.49 22.55
C VAL A 300 0.30 -9.31 23.60
N MET A 301 1.02 -10.38 23.95
CA MET A 301 2.22 -10.28 24.78
C MET A 301 3.46 -10.57 23.94
N SER A 302 4.51 -9.77 24.10
CA SER A 302 5.77 -9.93 23.35
C SER A 302 6.93 -9.20 24.04
N LYS A 303 8.09 -9.11 23.40
CA LYS A 303 9.27 -8.35 23.84
C LYS A 303 9.55 -7.21 22.85
N ALA A 304 10.10 -6.10 23.33
CA ALA A 304 10.59 -5.04 22.43
C ALA A 304 11.72 -5.58 21.54
N GLY A 305 11.71 -5.24 20.24
CA GLY A 305 12.62 -5.81 19.25
C GLY A 305 12.14 -7.10 18.58
N SER A 306 11.16 -7.81 19.16
CA SER A 306 10.71 -9.11 18.63
C SER A 306 9.68 -8.98 17.51
N LYS A 307 9.65 -9.99 16.62
CA LYS A 307 8.64 -10.17 15.58
C LYS A 307 7.39 -10.82 16.18
N VAL A 308 6.22 -10.24 15.94
CA VAL A 308 4.93 -10.71 16.49
C VAL A 308 3.82 -10.67 15.43
N SER A 309 2.83 -11.56 15.58
CA SER A 309 1.67 -11.66 14.68
C SER A 309 0.43 -11.03 15.30
N PHE A 310 0.06 -9.83 14.85
CA PHE A 310 -1.23 -9.24 15.20
C PHE A 310 -2.34 -9.92 14.42
N LYS A 311 -3.37 -10.41 15.14
CA LYS A 311 -4.53 -11.09 14.57
C LYS A 311 -5.81 -10.30 14.85
N ALA A 312 -6.68 -10.22 13.86
CA ALA A 312 -8.04 -9.73 14.01
C ALA A 312 -9.01 -10.54 13.15
N GLN A 313 -10.25 -10.69 13.59
CA GLN A 313 -11.32 -11.35 12.84
C GLN A 313 -12.48 -10.37 12.64
N ALA A 314 -12.90 -10.15 11.39
CA ALA A 314 -14.07 -9.34 11.07
C ALA A 314 -15.27 -10.23 10.70
N VAL A 315 -16.41 -10.00 11.36
CA VAL A 315 -17.68 -10.69 11.11
C VAL A 315 -18.82 -9.70 10.90
N ASP A 316 -19.86 -10.09 10.19
CA ASP A 316 -21.09 -9.30 10.09
C ASP A 316 -21.96 -9.42 11.37
N GLU A 317 -23.06 -8.66 11.42
CA GLU A 317 -24.03 -8.71 12.53
C GLU A 317 -24.68 -10.10 12.74
N LEU A 318 -24.54 -11.03 11.79
CA LEU A 318 -24.98 -12.43 11.87
C LEU A 318 -23.82 -13.38 12.20
N ASN A 319 -22.68 -12.85 12.68
CA ASN A 319 -21.44 -13.56 13.02
C ASN A 319 -20.77 -14.31 11.85
N ARG A 320 -21.13 -14.00 10.60
CA ARG A 320 -20.50 -14.64 9.43
C ARG A 320 -19.19 -13.94 9.07
N PRO A 321 -18.14 -14.68 8.69
CA PRO A 321 -16.87 -14.10 8.22
C PRO A 321 -17.03 -13.06 7.11
N ILE A 322 -16.37 -11.91 7.26
CA ILE A 322 -16.24 -10.91 6.18
C ILE A 322 -14.93 -11.19 5.45
N ASN A 323 -15.01 -11.79 4.26
CA ASN A 323 -13.86 -11.97 3.37
C ASN A 323 -13.48 -10.65 2.66
N ASN A 324 -12.17 -10.44 2.45
CA ASN A 324 -11.57 -9.31 1.73
C ASN A 324 -11.99 -7.91 2.23
N SER A 325 -12.08 -7.74 3.56
CA SER A 325 -12.16 -6.43 4.22
C SER A 325 -10.75 -5.97 4.60
N LEU A 326 -10.42 -4.72 4.32
CA LEU A 326 -9.15 -4.12 4.74
C LEU A 326 -9.17 -3.90 6.25
N VAL A 327 -8.22 -4.50 6.95
CA VAL A 327 -7.95 -4.26 8.37
C VAL A 327 -6.70 -3.40 8.51
N VAL A 328 -6.83 -2.35 9.32
CA VAL A 328 -5.77 -1.39 9.63
C VAL A 328 -5.40 -1.53 11.10
N PHE A 329 -4.12 -1.82 11.36
CA PHE A 329 -3.54 -1.92 12.69
C PHE A 329 -2.75 -0.65 13.01
N LYS A 330 -3.07 -0.04 14.15
CA LYS A 330 -2.39 1.15 14.66
C LYS A 330 -1.82 0.94 16.06
N LEU A 331 -0.70 1.58 16.35
CA LEU A 331 -0.03 1.59 17.66
C LEU A 331 0.14 3.05 18.06
N ASN A 332 -0.37 3.45 19.23
CA ASN A 332 -0.38 4.85 19.68
C ASN A 332 -0.99 5.84 18.66
N GLY A 333 -1.94 5.40 17.82
CA GLY A 333 -2.58 6.21 16.78
C GLY A 333 -1.85 6.25 15.42
N GLU A 334 -0.59 5.83 15.33
CA GLU A 334 0.14 5.69 14.07
C GLU A 334 -0.13 4.34 13.39
N THR A 335 -0.13 4.28 12.06
CA THR A 335 -0.49 3.07 11.31
C THR A 335 0.73 2.24 10.96
N PHE A 336 0.93 1.12 11.66
CA PHE A 336 2.07 0.22 11.42
C PHE A 336 1.73 -0.96 10.51
N GLY A 337 0.45 -1.31 10.33
CA GLY A 337 0.04 -2.49 9.56
C GLY A 337 -1.26 -2.32 8.79
N ARG A 338 -1.31 -2.95 7.60
CA ARG A 338 -2.51 -3.06 6.75
C ARG A 338 -2.51 -4.42 6.07
N CYS A 339 -3.60 -5.17 6.17
CA CYS A 339 -3.82 -6.40 5.41
C CYS A 339 -5.32 -6.71 5.25
N TYR A 340 -5.66 -7.61 4.35
CA TYR A 340 -7.06 -7.98 4.09
C TYR A 340 -7.45 -9.25 4.86
N THR A 341 -8.72 -9.37 5.23
CA THR A 341 -9.28 -10.60 5.79
C THR A 341 -9.36 -11.72 4.75
N ASN A 342 -9.04 -12.94 5.16
CA ASN A 342 -9.21 -14.15 4.35
C ASN A 342 -10.67 -14.65 4.32
N ALA A 343 -10.91 -15.81 3.70
CA ALA A 343 -12.22 -16.45 3.63
C ALA A 343 -12.86 -16.75 5.01
N THR A 344 -12.06 -17.02 6.05
CA THR A 344 -12.52 -17.22 7.44
C THR A 344 -12.58 -15.93 8.27
N GLY A 345 -12.44 -14.77 7.61
CA GLY A 345 -12.61 -13.45 8.21
C GLY A 345 -11.40 -12.94 8.98
N TYR A 346 -10.29 -13.68 8.98
CA TYR A 346 -9.07 -13.34 9.70
C TYR A 346 -8.11 -12.50 8.86
N ALA A 347 -7.67 -11.38 9.44
CA ALA A 347 -6.53 -10.60 9.00
C ALA A 347 -5.36 -10.83 9.96
N VAL A 348 -4.19 -11.18 9.42
CA VAL A 348 -2.96 -11.41 10.19
C VAL A 348 -1.88 -10.48 9.67
N TYR A 349 -1.22 -9.74 10.55
CA TYR A 349 -0.12 -8.84 10.20
C TYR A 349 1.11 -9.15 11.07
N ASN A 350 2.22 -9.51 10.41
CA ASN A 350 3.49 -9.83 11.06
C ASN A 350 4.35 -8.57 11.13
N TYR A 351 4.72 -8.14 12.33
CA TYR A 351 5.42 -6.87 12.56
C TYR A 351 6.56 -7.06 13.56
N THR A 352 7.70 -6.41 13.32
CA THR A 352 8.81 -6.35 14.30
C THR A 352 8.62 -5.14 15.17
N LEU A 353 8.42 -5.35 16.47
CA LEU A 353 8.24 -4.28 17.46
C LEU A 353 9.54 -3.47 17.58
N PRO A 354 9.49 -2.12 17.59
CA PRO A 354 10.69 -1.32 17.83
C PRO A 354 11.34 -1.66 19.17
N SER A 355 12.65 -1.89 19.18
CA SER A 355 13.44 -2.11 20.41
C SER A 355 13.40 -0.90 21.36
N THR A 356 13.10 0.29 20.83
CA THR A 356 12.95 1.55 21.55
C THR A 356 11.67 1.65 22.39
N LEU A 357 10.67 0.76 22.21
CA LEU A 357 9.43 0.81 22.99
C LEU A 357 9.72 0.74 24.50
N ASN A 358 9.13 1.67 25.26
CA ASN A 358 9.46 1.90 26.67
C ASN A 358 8.24 2.18 27.57
N SER A 359 7.18 1.37 27.43
CA SER A 359 6.06 1.31 28.38
C SER A 359 5.66 -0.15 28.62
N LYS A 360 5.17 -0.49 29.81
CA LYS A 360 4.66 -1.84 30.13
C LYS A 360 3.57 -2.32 29.15
N SER A 361 2.79 -1.38 28.63
CA SER A 361 1.73 -1.63 27.68
C SER A 361 1.52 -0.49 26.69
N PHE A 362 0.95 -0.81 25.53
CA PHE A 362 0.56 0.13 24.47
C PHE A 362 -0.82 -0.21 23.91
N ILE A 363 -1.59 0.81 23.51
CA ILE A 363 -2.90 0.61 22.89
C ILE A 363 -2.72 0.31 21.40
N ILE A 364 -3.27 -0.83 20.98
CA ILE A 364 -3.45 -1.22 19.59
C ILE A 364 -4.88 -0.81 19.19
N ASN A 365 -5.02 0.08 18.21
CA ASN A 365 -6.34 0.36 17.61
C ASN A 365 -6.46 -0.43 16.30
N VAL A 366 -7.48 -1.27 16.20
CA VAL A 366 -7.73 -2.11 15.01
C VAL A 366 -9.05 -1.71 14.38
N PHE A 367 -9.03 -1.47 13.07
CA PHE A 367 -10.17 -1.00 12.30
C PHE A 367 -10.42 -1.91 11.10
N SER A 368 -11.64 -2.41 10.90
CA SER A 368 -12.09 -2.88 9.59
C SER A 368 -12.68 -1.71 8.82
N THR A 369 -12.27 -1.49 7.57
CA THR A 369 -12.86 -0.43 6.75
C THR A 369 -14.26 -0.81 6.29
N GLU A 370 -15.11 0.20 6.13
CA GLU A 370 -16.37 0.07 5.41
C GLU A 370 -16.14 -0.48 3.99
N ASN A 371 -17.07 -1.30 3.49
CA ASN A 371 -17.04 -1.81 2.12
C ASN A 371 -18.44 -1.75 1.49
N LYS A 372 -18.62 -2.38 0.32
CA LYS A 372 -19.90 -2.36 -0.42
C LYS A 372 -21.06 -3.10 0.28
N ARG A 373 -20.78 -3.97 1.27
CA ARG A 373 -21.75 -4.86 1.94
C ARG A 373 -21.93 -4.57 3.44
N VAL A 374 -20.87 -4.15 4.12
CA VAL A 374 -20.85 -3.87 5.58
C VAL A 374 -20.33 -2.47 5.90
N TYR A 375 -20.80 -1.90 7.00
CA TYR A 375 -20.15 -0.77 7.68
C TYR A 375 -18.82 -1.20 8.32
N GLY A 376 -17.90 -0.26 8.51
CA GLY A 376 -16.63 -0.52 9.22
C GLY A 376 -16.82 -0.65 10.73
N ALA A 377 -15.86 -1.27 11.42
CA ALA A 377 -15.85 -1.43 12.86
C ALA A 377 -14.48 -1.10 13.47
N LYS A 378 -14.46 -0.76 14.76
CA LYS A 378 -13.24 -0.50 15.55
C LYS A 378 -13.21 -1.35 16.80
N LYS A 379 -12.03 -1.82 17.20
CA LYS A 379 -11.76 -2.49 18.48
C LYS A 379 -10.37 -2.12 18.97
N ASN A 380 -10.23 -1.93 20.27
CA ASN A 380 -8.93 -1.77 20.92
C ASN A 380 -8.47 -3.12 21.49
N ALA A 381 -7.16 -3.36 21.42
CA ALA A 381 -6.45 -4.39 22.17
C ALA A 381 -5.20 -3.76 22.81
N THR A 382 -4.58 -4.47 23.74
CA THR A 382 -3.37 -4.03 24.42
C THR A 382 -2.18 -4.90 24.00
N LEU A 383 -1.09 -4.26 23.59
CA LEU A 383 0.23 -4.89 23.54
C LEU A 383 0.84 -4.79 24.93
N TYR A 384 1.19 -5.90 25.55
CA TYR A 384 1.99 -5.97 26.78
C TYR A 384 3.43 -6.35 26.44
N LEU A 385 4.39 -5.69 27.10
CA LEU A 385 5.81 -6.01 26.96
C LEU A 385 6.32 -6.80 28.16
N HIS A 386 6.86 -7.99 27.91
CA HIS A 386 7.68 -8.73 28.86
C HIS A 386 9.04 -8.06 29.04
N GLN A 387 9.65 -8.30 30.21
CA GLN A 387 11.05 -7.94 30.44
C GLN A 387 11.99 -8.64 29.47
N LEU A 388 13.00 -7.90 29.04
CA LEU A 388 14.18 -8.43 28.38
C LEU A 388 15.12 -9.04 29.44
N LYS A 389 15.68 -10.22 29.18
CA LYS A 389 16.78 -10.75 30.01
C LYS A 389 18.01 -9.84 29.89
N THR A 390 18.83 -9.76 30.92
CA THR A 390 20.08 -8.97 30.92
C THR A 390 21.29 -9.80 31.33
N LYS A 391 22.48 -9.27 31.06
CA LYS A 391 23.78 -9.80 31.48
C LYS A 391 24.66 -8.66 31.98
N VAL A 392 25.21 -8.81 33.20
CA VAL A 392 26.26 -7.94 33.74
C VAL A 392 27.64 -8.48 33.37
N VAL A 393 28.62 -7.60 33.16
CA VAL A 393 30.05 -7.92 32.99
C VAL A 393 30.86 -6.97 33.87
N VAL A 394 31.73 -7.51 34.72
CA VAL A 394 32.65 -6.76 35.60
C VAL A 394 34.10 -7.08 35.18
N PRO A 395 34.95 -6.09 34.89
CA PRO A 395 36.36 -6.34 34.61
C PRO A 395 37.17 -6.58 35.89
N VAL A 396 38.36 -7.16 35.74
CA VAL A 396 39.36 -7.26 36.82
C VAL A 396 40.14 -5.95 36.91
N VAL A 397 40.43 -5.48 38.13
CA VAL A 397 41.11 -4.21 38.42
C VAL A 397 42.42 -4.46 39.19
N ASN A 398 43.45 -3.66 38.96
CA ASN A 398 44.75 -3.76 39.65
C ASN A 398 45.14 -2.40 40.24
N THR A 399 45.85 -2.39 41.38
CA THR A 399 46.23 -1.17 42.11
C THR A 399 47.47 -1.41 43.00
N LYS A 400 47.88 -0.47 43.86
CA LYS A 400 48.96 -0.67 44.85
C LYS A 400 48.47 -0.59 46.30
N ILE A 401 49.30 -1.07 47.23
CA ILE A 401 49.01 -0.97 48.67
C ILE A 401 48.79 0.51 49.01
N ASN A 402 47.61 0.81 49.54
CA ASN A 402 47.10 2.15 49.84
C ASN A 402 46.72 3.07 48.65
N ASP A 403 46.52 2.56 47.43
CA ASP A 403 45.97 3.32 46.29
C ASP A 403 44.42 3.27 46.20
N THR A 404 43.84 4.15 45.38
CA THR A 404 42.39 4.22 45.13
C THR A 404 42.00 3.49 43.82
N VAL A 405 40.86 2.81 43.82
CA VAL A 405 40.36 1.94 42.73
C VAL A 405 39.02 2.41 42.19
N SER A 406 38.80 2.19 40.88
CA SER A 406 37.51 2.38 40.22
C SER A 406 36.96 1.05 39.70
N LEU A 407 35.77 0.68 40.17
CA LEU A 407 34.97 -0.45 39.69
C LEU A 407 34.00 0.00 38.61
N SER A 408 33.89 -0.78 37.53
CA SER A 408 32.88 -0.59 36.49
C SER A 408 32.06 -1.87 36.27
N ALA A 409 30.85 -1.71 35.77
CA ALA A 409 29.98 -2.81 35.35
C ALA A 409 29.26 -2.43 34.07
N THR A 410 29.30 -3.32 33.08
CA THR A 410 28.57 -3.19 31.82
C THR A 410 27.33 -4.07 31.86
N VAL A 411 26.16 -3.52 31.53
CA VAL A 411 24.87 -4.22 31.51
C VAL A 411 24.28 -4.17 30.10
N ILE A 412 24.06 -5.35 29.51
CA ILE A 412 23.47 -5.52 28.17
C ILE A 412 22.20 -6.38 28.23
N ASP A 413 21.29 -6.21 27.28
CA ASP A 413 20.10 -7.04 27.11
C ASP A 413 20.34 -8.28 26.22
N GLU A 414 19.39 -9.20 26.20
CA GLU A 414 19.47 -10.46 25.43
C GLU A 414 19.49 -10.27 23.89
N ASN A 415 19.26 -9.04 23.41
CA ASN A 415 19.45 -8.66 22.01
C ASN A 415 20.81 -7.94 21.79
N ASN A 416 21.72 -8.01 22.76
CA ASN A 416 23.04 -7.38 22.83
C ASN A 416 23.04 -5.83 22.79
N ASN A 417 21.97 -5.17 23.25
CA ASN A 417 21.93 -3.70 23.36
C ASN A 417 22.31 -3.25 24.78
N ASN A 418 22.92 -2.08 24.90
CA ASN A 418 23.22 -1.47 26.20
C ASN A 418 21.94 -1.13 26.98
N VAL A 419 21.89 -1.52 28.26
CA VAL A 419 20.78 -1.21 29.16
C VAL A 419 20.87 0.24 29.60
N TRP A 420 19.99 1.09 29.06
CA TRP A 420 20.05 2.54 29.22
C TRP A 420 19.49 3.08 30.56
N LYS A 421 18.89 2.24 31.41
CA LYS A 421 18.33 2.62 32.73
C LYS A 421 18.22 1.45 33.72
N GLY A 422 18.37 1.76 35.00
CA GLY A 422 18.31 0.86 36.16
C GLY A 422 19.52 1.11 37.06
N GLU A 423 19.77 0.27 38.06
CA GLU A 423 20.87 0.47 39.01
C GLU A 423 21.74 -0.78 39.17
N VAL A 424 23.03 -0.58 39.46
CA VAL A 424 23.98 -1.63 39.85
C VAL A 424 24.44 -1.38 41.28
N THR A 425 24.28 -2.40 42.12
CA THR A 425 24.88 -2.47 43.45
C THR A 425 26.20 -3.23 43.36
N PHE A 426 27.31 -2.55 43.65
CA PHE A 426 28.61 -3.18 43.84
C PHE A 426 28.73 -3.71 45.27
N LYS A 427 29.13 -4.98 45.40
CA LYS A 427 29.52 -5.64 46.65
C LYS A 427 30.99 -6.05 46.59
N LEU A 428 31.65 -6.02 47.75
CA LEU A 428 33.03 -6.43 47.99
C LEU A 428 33.03 -7.52 49.07
N ASN A 429 33.54 -8.70 48.76
CA ASN A 429 33.52 -9.89 49.63
C ASN A 429 32.13 -10.08 50.31
N GLY A 430 31.05 -9.90 49.55
CA GLY A 430 29.65 -10.00 50.00
C GLY A 430 29.04 -8.72 50.60
N LYS A 431 29.83 -7.80 51.16
CA LYS A 431 29.34 -6.54 51.77
C LYS A 431 29.05 -5.48 50.70
N VAL A 432 27.97 -4.71 50.83
CA VAL A 432 27.65 -3.61 49.89
C VAL A 432 28.68 -2.48 50.01
N LEU A 433 29.19 -2.02 48.86
CA LEU A 433 29.98 -0.79 48.75
C LEU A 433 29.10 0.41 48.37
N LYS A 434 28.41 0.32 47.22
CA LYS A 434 27.60 1.42 46.69
C LYS A 434 26.63 0.92 45.62
N THR A 435 25.44 1.52 45.58
CA THR A 435 24.50 1.45 44.44
C THR A 435 24.67 2.69 43.56
N VAL A 436 24.76 2.49 42.25
CA VAL A 436 24.95 3.55 41.24
C VAL A 436 24.05 3.31 40.02
N ASN A 437 23.56 4.40 39.43
CA ASN A 437 22.68 4.35 38.26
C ASN A 437 23.44 3.90 37.00
N VAL A 438 22.79 3.08 36.18
CA VAL A 438 23.29 2.63 34.88
C VAL A 438 22.96 3.69 33.84
N SER A 439 23.99 4.24 33.19
CA SER A 439 23.87 5.18 32.08
C SER A 439 24.43 4.55 30.80
N ASN A 440 23.60 4.45 29.76
CA ASN A 440 23.94 3.84 28.47
C ASN A 440 24.69 2.48 28.59
N GLY A 441 24.23 1.61 29.49
CA GLY A 441 24.83 0.29 29.73
C GLY A 441 25.99 0.25 30.71
N TYR A 442 26.41 1.37 31.32
CA TYR A 442 27.55 1.41 32.25
C TYR A 442 27.20 1.96 33.62
N ALA A 443 27.76 1.37 34.67
CA ALA A 443 27.81 1.89 36.03
C ALA A 443 29.26 1.95 36.52
N LEU A 444 29.62 2.95 37.32
CA LEU A 444 30.99 3.23 37.78
C LEU A 444 30.97 3.68 39.25
N TYR A 445 31.91 3.20 40.06
CA TYR A 445 32.11 3.63 41.45
C TYR A 445 33.59 3.55 41.85
N SER A 446 34.07 4.50 42.66
CA SER A 446 35.48 4.55 43.09
C SER A 446 35.63 4.57 44.61
N PHE A 447 36.59 3.81 45.14
CA PHE A 447 36.90 3.69 46.57
C PHE A 447 38.35 3.22 46.79
N LYS A 448 38.89 3.41 47.99
CA LYS A 448 40.22 2.94 48.39
C LYS A 448 40.11 1.65 49.23
N PRO A 449 40.66 0.50 48.78
CA PRO A 449 40.67 -0.73 49.58
C PRO A 449 41.67 -0.63 50.73
N THR A 450 41.23 -0.87 51.97
CA THR A 450 42.09 -0.94 53.15
C THR A 450 42.82 -2.29 53.21
N THR A 451 44.07 -2.32 52.77
CA THR A 451 44.97 -3.48 52.89
C THR A 451 46.44 -3.02 52.95
N ASN A 452 47.23 -3.67 53.79
CA ASN A 452 48.67 -3.44 53.93
C ASN A 452 49.54 -4.51 53.25
N VAL A 453 48.91 -5.46 52.54
CA VAL A 453 49.57 -6.54 51.78
C VAL A 453 48.97 -6.69 50.38
N ALA A 454 49.76 -7.28 49.49
CA ALA A 454 49.35 -7.65 48.14
C ALA A 454 48.27 -8.74 48.18
N THR A 455 47.00 -8.34 48.07
CA THR A 455 45.84 -9.24 48.26
C THR A 455 44.87 -9.19 47.09
N LYS A 456 43.83 -10.04 47.15
CA LYS A 456 42.77 -10.13 46.15
C LYS A 456 41.40 -9.95 46.82
N PHE A 457 40.52 -9.27 46.11
CA PHE A 457 39.19 -8.88 46.58
C PHE A 457 38.14 -9.28 45.55
N ASP A 458 37.14 -10.08 45.95
CA ASP A 458 36.08 -10.51 45.05
C ASP A 458 34.93 -9.50 45.02
N ILE A 459 34.52 -9.13 43.82
CA ILE A 459 33.48 -8.14 43.55
C ILE A 459 32.25 -8.84 42.97
N ILE A 460 31.06 -8.43 43.39
CA ILE A 460 29.81 -8.79 42.72
C ILE A 460 29.10 -7.50 42.32
N ALA A 461 28.78 -7.35 41.04
CA ALA A 461 27.88 -6.31 40.55
C ALA A 461 26.50 -6.91 40.32
N LEU A 462 25.51 -6.48 41.10
CA LEU A 462 24.11 -6.86 40.96
C LEU A 462 23.34 -5.74 40.27
N TYR A 463 22.89 -5.97 39.03
CA TYR A 463 21.91 -5.12 38.37
C TYR A 463 20.51 -5.45 38.93
N THR A 464 19.91 -4.49 39.63
CA THR A 464 18.64 -4.68 40.36
C THR A 464 17.41 -4.79 39.45
N GLY A 465 17.56 -4.47 38.16
CA GLY A 465 16.49 -4.51 37.19
C GLY A 465 15.85 -3.14 36.92
N TYR A 466 14.96 -3.13 35.94
CA TYR A 466 14.03 -2.06 35.59
C TYR A 466 12.76 -2.72 35.04
N TRP A 467 11.61 -2.04 34.94
CA TRP A 467 10.39 -2.73 34.48
C TRP A 467 10.53 -3.38 33.09
N LYS A 468 11.43 -2.86 32.23
CA LYS A 468 11.76 -3.39 30.89
C LYS A 468 12.87 -4.46 30.90
N TYR A 469 13.68 -4.51 31.95
CA TYR A 469 14.94 -5.28 32.00
C TYR A 469 15.00 -6.11 33.28
N ALA A 470 15.05 -7.44 33.15
CA ALA A 470 15.20 -8.34 34.30
C ALA A 470 16.51 -8.06 35.04
N SER A 471 16.54 -8.32 36.34
CA SER A 471 17.77 -8.31 37.15
C SER A 471 18.77 -9.36 36.69
N SER A 472 20.06 -9.07 36.83
CA SER A 472 21.14 -10.04 36.64
C SER A 472 22.37 -9.64 37.45
N PHE A 473 23.33 -10.54 37.64
CA PHE A 473 24.56 -10.24 38.38
C PHE A 473 25.78 -10.86 37.70
N SER A 474 26.97 -10.40 38.08
CA SER A 474 28.24 -10.97 37.61
C SER A 474 29.37 -10.69 38.61
N GLY A 475 30.37 -11.58 38.62
CA GLY A 475 31.56 -11.48 39.46
C GLY A 475 32.72 -10.74 38.78
N GLY A 476 33.57 -10.11 39.58
CA GLY A 476 34.83 -9.47 39.19
C GLY A 476 35.85 -9.51 40.34
N ARG A 477 37.02 -8.88 40.19
CA ARG A 477 38.11 -8.98 41.20
C ARG A 477 39.04 -7.75 41.20
N ILE A 478 39.64 -7.41 42.35
CA ILE A 478 40.73 -6.42 42.49
C ILE A 478 42.04 -7.10 42.97
N ASN A 479 43.22 -6.62 42.57
CA ASN A 479 44.58 -7.07 43.00
C ASN A 479 45.54 -5.87 43.37
N VAL A 480 46.64 -6.06 44.14
CA VAL A 480 47.39 -4.97 44.86
C VAL A 480 48.98 -5.16 44.99
N ASP A 481 49.87 -4.12 44.90
CA ASP A 481 51.41 -4.17 44.81
C ASP A 481 52.37 -3.31 45.80
N LYS A 482 53.75 -3.23 45.61
CA LYS A 482 54.94 -3.22 46.61
C LYS A 482 56.14 -2.10 46.56
N ILE A 483 57.35 -2.16 47.28
CA ILE A 483 58.47 -1.07 47.46
C ILE A 483 60.05 -1.34 47.91
N GLY A 484 61.16 -1.24 47.10
CA GLY A 484 62.70 -1.04 47.30
C GLY A 484 63.80 -1.91 48.11
N THR A 485 64.95 -2.46 47.56
CA THR A 485 66.01 -3.35 48.28
C THR A 485 67.53 -3.63 47.75
N ILE A 486 68.33 -4.75 48.14
CA ILE A 486 69.84 -5.13 47.97
C ILE A 486 70.25 -6.72 47.81
N THR A 487 71.39 -7.23 47.15
CA THR A 487 71.76 -8.73 46.82
C THR A 487 73.23 -9.37 46.65
N THR A 488 73.43 -10.74 46.46
CA THR A 488 74.61 -11.60 45.97
C THR A 488 74.30 -12.99 45.22
N THR A 489 75.20 -13.84 44.56
CA THR A 489 74.90 -14.91 43.48
C THR A 489 75.71 -16.30 43.26
N ARG A 490 75.29 -17.28 42.35
CA ARG A 490 75.96 -18.57 41.78
C ARG A 490 75.38 -19.18 40.41
N ALA A 491 76.10 -20.01 39.58
CA ALA A 491 75.91 -20.47 38.12
C ALA A 491 75.06 -21.76 37.67
N ALA A 492 74.68 -21.98 36.34
CA ALA A 492 73.88 -23.16 35.79
C ALA A 492 73.71 -23.45 34.20
N GLU A 493 72.65 -24.16 33.68
CA GLU A 493 72.27 -24.57 32.25
C GLU A 493 70.74 -24.76 31.90
N THR A 494 70.15 -24.36 30.71
CA THR A 494 68.87 -24.89 30.06
C THR A 494 68.36 -24.08 28.81
N LYS A 495 67.09 -24.16 28.32
CA LYS A 495 66.53 -23.33 27.20
C LYS A 495 66.19 -21.90 27.65
N THR A 496 66.40 -20.87 26.81
CA THR A 496 65.83 -19.51 26.98
C THR A 496 64.32 -19.66 27.29
N GLY A 497 63.83 -19.09 28.41
CA GLY A 497 62.46 -19.30 28.90
C GLY A 497 62.18 -20.52 29.82
N SER A 498 63.12 -21.41 30.16
CA SER A 498 62.88 -22.69 30.91
C SER A 498 63.79 -22.90 32.14
N SER A 499 63.55 -23.85 33.06
CA SER A 499 64.04 -23.76 34.47
C SER A 499 65.31 -24.57 34.91
N VAL A 500 66.18 -24.03 35.81
CA VAL A 500 67.41 -24.65 36.42
C VAL A 500 67.91 -23.97 37.76
N VAL A 501 68.61 -24.61 38.72
CA VAL A 501 68.79 -24.11 40.13
C VAL A 501 70.08 -23.27 40.47
N LEU A 502 69.98 -22.24 41.35
CA LEU A 502 71.01 -21.20 41.70
C LEU A 502 70.95 -20.64 43.19
N SER A 503 71.90 -19.82 43.72
CA SER A 503 72.05 -19.42 45.19
C SER A 503 72.60 -18.01 45.61
N ALA A 504 72.02 -17.29 46.62
CA ALA A 504 72.14 -15.81 46.94
C ALA A 504 71.85 -15.29 48.39
N VAL A 505 72.16 -13.99 48.70
CA VAL A 505 71.96 -13.26 50.01
C VAL A 505 71.50 -11.76 49.86
N VAL A 506 70.88 -11.09 50.87
CA VAL A 506 69.97 -9.88 50.75
C VAL A 506 69.85 -8.86 51.93
N ARG A 507 69.53 -7.56 51.65
CA ARG A 507 69.09 -6.44 52.57
C ARG A 507 68.08 -5.44 51.92
N ASP A 508 67.49 -4.45 52.64
CA ASP A 508 66.57 -3.40 52.10
C ASP A 508 67.24 -2.03 51.82
N LYS A 509 66.47 -1.03 51.34
CA LYS A 509 66.99 0.32 51.06
C LYS A 509 67.43 1.13 52.29
N ASN A 510 67.09 0.67 53.50
CA ASN A 510 67.50 1.22 54.79
C ASN A 510 68.48 0.27 55.52
N GLN A 511 69.08 -0.69 54.80
CA GLN A 511 70.06 -1.70 55.24
C GLN A 511 69.56 -2.84 56.14
N GLN A 512 68.25 -2.97 56.41
CA GLN A 512 67.71 -4.08 57.21
C GLN A 512 67.79 -5.42 56.46
N ARG A 513 67.99 -6.55 57.17
CA ARG A 513 67.83 -7.90 56.59
C ARG A 513 66.33 -8.13 56.32
N VAL A 514 65.94 -8.05 55.05
CA VAL A 514 64.52 -8.13 54.66
C VAL A 514 64.01 -9.54 54.94
N ASN A 515 62.88 -9.64 55.62
CA ASN A 515 62.29 -10.94 55.95
C ASN A 515 61.00 -11.16 55.14
N GLY A 516 60.95 -12.26 54.39
CA GLY A 516 59.97 -12.46 53.32
C GLY A 516 60.30 -11.62 52.09
N GLY A 517 59.90 -12.12 50.92
CA GLY A 517 60.32 -11.63 49.60
C GLY A 517 61.38 -12.50 48.95
N TYR A 518 61.78 -12.22 47.71
CA TYR A 518 62.55 -13.19 46.92
C TYR A 518 63.82 -12.65 46.23
N VAL A 519 64.92 -13.41 46.16
CA VAL A 519 66.01 -13.12 45.20
C VAL A 519 65.56 -13.47 43.78
N GLU A 520 66.15 -12.80 42.81
CA GLU A 520 66.14 -13.00 41.37
C GLU A 520 67.60 -13.12 40.92
N PHE A 521 68.19 -14.31 40.81
CA PHE A 521 69.46 -14.51 40.06
C PHE A 521 69.52 -13.70 38.73
N LYS A 522 70.63 -13.40 38.03
CA LYS A 522 70.61 -12.95 36.57
C LYS A 522 71.34 -13.96 35.67
N VAL A 523 71.36 -13.83 34.33
CA VAL A 523 72.34 -14.39 33.36
C VAL A 523 72.57 -13.46 32.16
N ASN A 524 73.81 -13.39 31.65
CA ASN A 524 74.41 -12.22 30.96
C ASN A 524 73.87 -10.89 31.51
N ASN A 525 73.97 -10.75 32.83
CA ASN A 525 73.46 -9.59 33.59
C ASN A 525 71.93 -9.33 33.45
N THR A 526 71.13 -10.27 32.95
CA THR A 526 69.71 -10.11 32.68
C THR A 526 68.86 -11.10 33.50
N VAL A 527 67.79 -10.69 34.20
CA VAL A 527 67.28 -11.22 35.50
C VAL A 527 66.30 -12.42 35.54
N VAL A 528 66.45 -13.25 36.57
CA VAL A 528 66.28 -14.69 36.46
C VAL A 528 65.64 -15.52 37.59
N GLY A 529 66.05 -15.42 38.87
CA GLY A 529 65.78 -16.55 39.78
C GLY A 529 65.24 -16.30 41.22
N LYS A 530 63.92 -16.44 41.32
CA LYS A 530 62.86 -16.41 42.36
C LYS A 530 63.01 -17.02 43.78
N ALA A 531 64.08 -16.86 44.56
CA ALA A 531 64.29 -17.60 45.83
C ALA A 531 63.76 -16.92 47.11
N LEU A 532 62.99 -17.60 47.99
CA LEU A 532 62.43 -16.99 49.20
C LEU A 532 63.51 -16.61 50.22
N VAL A 533 63.64 -15.31 50.47
CA VAL A 533 64.50 -14.72 51.49
C VAL A 533 63.89 -14.91 52.87
N LYS A 534 64.47 -15.84 53.61
CA LYS A 534 64.30 -16.00 55.04
C LYS A 534 65.56 -15.47 55.71
N ASN A 535 65.42 -14.50 56.62
CA ASN A 535 66.52 -13.83 57.31
C ASN A 535 67.64 -13.25 56.41
N GLY A 536 67.44 -13.14 55.08
CA GLY A 536 68.45 -12.65 54.14
C GLY A 536 68.93 -13.64 53.07
N ASP A 537 68.60 -14.93 53.12
CA ASP A 537 69.27 -15.96 52.29
C ASP A 537 68.31 -16.72 51.35
N ALA A 538 68.78 -17.15 50.16
CA ALA A 538 67.89 -17.55 49.05
C ALA A 538 68.50 -18.50 47.98
N ASN A 539 67.83 -19.63 47.64
CA ASN A 539 68.18 -20.56 46.53
C ASN A 539 66.99 -20.84 45.57
N PHE A 540 67.15 -20.82 44.22
CA PHE A 540 66.03 -20.94 43.25
C PHE A 540 66.29 -21.65 41.92
N THR A 541 65.26 -22.38 41.46
CA THR A 541 65.04 -22.99 40.14
C THR A 541 64.69 -21.97 39.03
N TYR A 542 65.69 -21.21 38.57
CA TYR A 542 65.66 -20.21 37.51
C TYR A 542 65.07 -20.64 36.17
N THR A 543 63.89 -20.09 35.83
CA THR A 543 63.31 -20.02 34.48
C THR A 543 63.97 -18.97 33.57
N LEU A 544 64.60 -19.41 32.49
CA LEU A 544 65.50 -18.63 31.64
C LEU A 544 65.01 -17.29 31.15
N LYS A 545 65.85 -16.26 31.33
CA LYS A 545 65.69 -15.03 30.60
C LYS A 545 65.98 -15.27 29.15
N LEU A 546 65.32 -14.45 28.36
CA LEU A 546 65.63 -14.28 26.96
C LEU A 546 67.03 -13.69 26.75
N ILE A 547 67.99 -14.58 26.55
CA ILE A 547 69.29 -14.34 25.91
C ILE A 547 69.37 -15.19 24.63
N PRO A 548 70.26 -14.89 23.67
CA PRO A 548 70.30 -15.60 22.40
C PRO A 548 70.59 -17.09 22.59
N LYS A 549 70.51 -17.89 21.51
CA LYS A 549 71.14 -19.22 21.55
C LYS A 549 72.67 -19.08 21.70
N GLY A 550 73.27 -19.68 22.75
CA GLY A 550 74.70 -19.48 23.09
C GLY A 550 75.06 -19.64 24.59
N VAL A 551 76.07 -18.87 25.06
CA VAL A 551 76.75 -18.98 26.38
C VAL A 551 76.89 -17.60 27.09
N TYR A 552 76.74 -17.52 28.42
CA TYR A 552 76.34 -16.29 29.17
C TYR A 552 76.76 -16.17 30.69
N ARG A 553 76.47 -15.04 31.40
CA ARG A 553 77.03 -14.58 32.73
C ARG A 553 76.03 -14.25 33.91
N LEU A 554 75.96 -15.06 34.98
CA LEU A 554 74.92 -15.15 36.05
C LEU A 554 74.93 -14.21 37.29
N ASN A 555 74.03 -13.23 37.40
CA ASN A 555 74.14 -12.07 38.31
C ASN A 555 72.93 -11.76 39.28
N ALA A 556 72.81 -12.37 40.47
CA ALA A 556 71.63 -12.22 41.35
C ALA A 556 71.27 -10.84 41.93
N THR A 557 69.96 -10.64 42.10
CA THR A 557 69.16 -9.39 42.24
C THR A 557 67.99 -9.59 43.21
N TYR A 558 67.88 -8.93 44.37
CA TYR A 558 66.73 -9.11 45.26
C TYR A 558 65.47 -8.49 44.65
N LEU A 559 64.28 -8.79 45.18
CA LEU A 559 62.98 -8.35 44.66
C LEU A 559 62.03 -7.78 45.70
N GLY A 560 62.29 -8.01 47.00
CA GLY A 560 61.34 -7.68 48.03
C GLY A 560 60.11 -8.58 48.06
N SER A 561 59.16 -8.20 48.90
CA SER A 561 58.08 -9.05 49.43
C SER A 561 56.69 -8.63 48.94
N ASP A 562 55.63 -8.97 49.68
CA ASP A 562 54.33 -8.31 49.58
C ASP A 562 54.32 -6.85 50.04
N SER A 563 55.48 -6.30 50.41
CA SER A 563 55.71 -4.89 50.71
C SER A 563 56.92 -4.26 49.98
N TYR A 564 57.83 -4.99 49.28
CA TYR A 564 59.15 -4.44 48.83
C TYR A 564 59.56 -4.61 47.30
N TYR A 565 60.69 -4.02 46.79
CA TYR A 565 61.28 -4.06 45.37
C TYR A 565 62.80 -4.52 45.33
N SER A 566 63.71 -4.12 44.38
CA SER A 566 64.91 -4.90 43.89
C SER A 566 66.38 -4.30 43.76
N SER A 567 67.44 -5.07 43.32
CA SER A 567 68.96 -4.77 43.30
C SER A 567 69.94 -5.63 42.36
N TYR A 568 71.31 -5.88 42.56
CA TYR A 568 72.19 -6.96 41.85
C TYR A 568 73.74 -7.26 42.17
N ASN A 569 74.36 -8.44 41.74
CA ASN A 569 75.82 -8.94 41.78
C ASN A 569 76.17 -10.31 40.96
N LEU A 570 77.41 -10.69 40.46
CA LEU A 570 77.77 -11.52 39.19
C LEU A 570 78.42 -13.01 39.15
N ASN A 571 78.22 -13.86 38.06
CA ASN A 571 78.67 -15.33 37.79
C ASN A 571 78.45 -15.96 36.30
N THR A 572 78.05 -17.24 35.94
CA THR A 572 77.84 -17.89 34.52
C THR A 572 76.59 -18.85 34.12
N LEU A 573 76.21 -19.11 32.81
CA LEU A 573 75.16 -20.08 32.21
C LEU A 573 75.11 -20.32 30.62
N ASN A 574 74.56 -21.45 30.07
CA ASN A 574 74.22 -21.80 28.62
C ASN A 574 72.70 -21.84 28.17
N VAL A 575 72.31 -21.56 26.87
CA VAL A 575 70.90 -21.20 26.40
C VAL A 575 70.41 -21.53 24.92
N SER A 576 69.07 -21.67 24.67
CA SER A 576 68.37 -21.77 23.32
C SER A 576 66.92 -21.14 23.16
N GLN A 577 66.46 -20.73 21.95
CA GLN A 577 65.32 -19.77 21.66
C GLN A 577 63.88 -20.02 22.22
N LEU A 578 63.09 -18.93 22.34
CA LEU A 578 61.70 -18.82 22.88
C LEU A 578 60.59 -18.66 21.81
N SER A 579 59.38 -19.17 22.08
CA SER A 579 58.14 -18.85 21.34
C SER A 579 57.43 -17.59 21.88
N VAL A 580 56.56 -16.99 21.05
CA VAL A 580 56.02 -15.64 21.29
C VAL A 580 54.58 -15.42 20.80
N ARG A 581 53.89 -14.49 21.49
CA ARG A 581 52.53 -14.01 21.24
C ARG A 581 52.50 -12.48 21.14
N VAL A 582 52.30 -11.94 19.94
CA VAL A 582 52.03 -10.49 19.78
C VAL A 582 50.55 -10.21 20.09
N VAL A 583 50.29 -9.18 20.89
CA VAL A 583 48.95 -8.71 21.27
C VAL A 583 48.82 -7.23 20.90
N GLY A 584 48.13 -6.93 19.81
CA GLY A 584 47.73 -5.57 19.44
C GLY A 584 46.32 -5.24 19.89
N ASN A 585 45.98 -3.95 19.90
CA ASN A 585 44.59 -3.48 20.03
C ASN A 585 44.02 -3.14 18.64
N PRO A 586 42.68 -3.19 18.46
CA PRO A 586 42.04 -2.55 17.33
C PRO A 586 42.11 -1.02 17.46
N TYR A 587 42.29 -0.33 16.34
CA TYR A 587 42.32 1.14 16.29
C TYR A 587 41.18 1.69 15.43
N ASN A 588 40.60 2.80 15.89
CA ASN A 588 39.73 3.65 15.09
C ASN A 588 40.47 4.97 14.84
N VAL A 589 40.61 5.35 13.59
CA VAL A 589 41.22 6.61 13.14
C VAL A 589 40.33 7.23 12.07
N LYS A 590 40.56 8.47 11.70
CA LYS A 590 39.90 9.14 10.57
C LYS A 590 40.89 9.28 9.43
N VAL A 591 40.42 9.18 8.19
CA VAL A 591 41.29 9.35 7.02
C VAL A 591 42.01 10.71 7.06
N GLY A 592 43.32 10.70 6.80
CA GLY A 592 44.17 11.89 6.88
C GLY A 592 44.62 12.33 8.28
N GLU A 593 44.16 11.68 9.36
CA GLU A 593 44.70 11.85 10.72
C GLU A 593 45.72 10.73 11.01
N SER A 594 46.70 10.98 11.89
CA SER A 594 47.75 10.01 12.24
C SER A 594 47.35 9.19 13.47
N VAL A 595 47.58 7.87 13.45
CA VAL A 595 47.39 6.96 14.58
C VAL A 595 48.69 6.23 14.93
N VAL A 596 48.96 6.06 16.22
CA VAL A 596 50.11 5.27 16.69
C VAL A 596 49.68 3.82 16.91
N LEU A 597 50.08 2.95 15.97
CA LEU A 597 49.79 1.51 16.02
C LEU A 597 50.69 0.83 17.06
N LYS A 598 50.25 0.85 18.32
CA LYS A 598 50.95 0.19 19.44
C LYS A 598 50.57 -1.29 19.53
N VAL A 599 51.57 -2.17 19.65
CA VAL A 599 51.38 -3.60 20.00
C VAL A 599 52.26 -4.00 21.18
N ASN A 600 51.71 -4.88 22.02
CA ASN A 600 52.37 -5.51 23.15
C ASN A 600 52.85 -6.91 22.72
N VAL A 601 54.15 -7.07 22.51
CA VAL A 601 54.78 -8.36 22.22
C VAL A 601 55.08 -9.07 23.54
N LEU A 602 54.58 -10.29 23.70
CA LEU A 602 54.77 -11.15 24.89
C LEU A 602 55.39 -12.49 24.46
N ASP A 603 56.07 -13.19 25.36
CA ASP A 603 56.57 -14.57 25.14
C ASP A 603 55.63 -15.66 25.68
N GLU A 604 55.99 -16.93 25.47
CA GLU A 604 55.20 -18.08 25.94
C GLU A 604 55.18 -18.22 27.48
N THR A 605 56.11 -17.56 28.19
CA THR A 605 56.06 -17.42 29.66
C THR A 605 55.21 -16.22 30.12
N ASN A 606 54.64 -15.46 29.18
CA ASN A 606 53.86 -14.23 29.35
C ASN A 606 54.66 -12.99 29.78
N HIS A 607 55.98 -12.97 29.59
CA HIS A 607 56.79 -11.77 29.82
C HIS A 607 56.86 -10.87 28.57
N TYR A 608 57.09 -9.57 28.79
CA TYR A 608 57.20 -8.57 27.72
C TYR A 608 58.49 -8.71 26.93
N VAL A 609 58.39 -8.72 25.60
CA VAL A 609 59.53 -8.94 24.72
C VAL A 609 60.51 -7.77 24.75
N GLU A 610 61.76 -8.04 25.12
CA GLU A 610 62.75 -6.99 25.39
C GLU A 610 63.50 -6.52 24.14
N LYS A 611 63.59 -7.36 23.09
CA LYS A 611 64.40 -7.11 21.89
C LYS A 611 63.76 -7.70 20.64
N GLY A 612 63.72 -6.91 19.56
CA GLY A 612 63.32 -7.36 18.24
C GLY A 612 62.80 -6.20 17.38
N VAL A 613 62.62 -6.47 16.09
CA VAL A 613 61.97 -5.54 15.16
C VAL A 613 60.59 -6.08 14.83
N VAL A 614 59.56 -5.27 15.06
CA VAL A 614 58.21 -5.57 14.59
C VAL A 614 58.01 -4.89 13.23
N GLU A 615 57.73 -5.71 12.24
CA GLU A 615 57.30 -5.29 10.91
C GLU A 615 55.79 -5.08 10.91
N TYR A 616 55.37 -3.88 10.47
CA TYR A 616 53.97 -3.52 10.34
C TYR A 616 53.54 -3.59 8.88
N LYS A 617 52.44 -4.31 8.65
CA LYS A 617 51.78 -4.40 7.35
C LYS A 617 50.31 -4.03 7.49
N VAL A 618 49.78 -3.24 6.57
CA VAL A 618 48.33 -2.96 6.47
C VAL A 618 47.83 -3.64 5.21
N ASN A 619 46.86 -4.55 5.36
CA ASN A 619 46.35 -5.41 4.29
C ASN A 619 47.48 -6.15 3.51
N GLY A 620 48.53 -6.57 4.21
CA GLY A 620 49.71 -7.23 3.62
C GLY A 620 50.81 -6.28 3.12
N THR A 621 50.48 -5.04 2.74
CA THR A 621 51.44 -4.03 2.29
C THR A 621 52.28 -3.51 3.45
N PHE A 622 53.61 -3.49 3.28
CA PHE A 622 54.55 -2.95 4.27
C PHE A 622 54.32 -1.45 4.50
N ILE A 623 54.16 -1.04 5.77
CA ILE A 623 54.00 0.38 6.14
C ILE A 623 55.13 0.91 7.04
N GLY A 624 56.01 0.04 7.54
CA GLY A 624 57.15 0.42 8.35
C GLY A 624 57.61 -0.66 9.32
N ARG A 625 58.67 -0.35 10.07
CA ARG A 625 59.21 -1.17 11.16
C ARG A 625 59.34 -0.32 12.42
N ALA A 626 59.13 -0.92 13.58
CA ALA A 626 59.45 -0.30 14.86
C ALA A 626 60.15 -1.29 15.78
N ASN A 627 61.12 -0.81 16.56
CA ASN A 627 61.86 -1.61 17.52
C ASN A 627 60.98 -1.89 18.75
N VAL A 628 60.95 -3.13 19.22
CA VAL A 628 60.26 -3.46 20.48
C VAL A 628 61.06 -2.87 21.63
N THR A 629 60.39 -2.05 22.44
CA THR A 629 60.93 -1.33 23.58
C THR A 629 60.05 -1.62 24.79
N LYS A 630 60.56 -2.34 25.80
CA LYS A 630 59.77 -2.78 26.97
C LYS A 630 58.48 -3.54 26.58
N GLY A 631 58.57 -4.50 25.67
CA GLY A 631 57.42 -5.23 25.11
C GLY A 631 56.58 -4.43 24.10
N VAL A 632 56.83 -3.13 23.94
CA VAL A 632 56.03 -2.26 23.08
C VAL A 632 56.74 -1.97 21.77
N ALA A 633 56.15 -2.36 20.65
CA ALA A 633 56.41 -1.70 19.37
C ALA A 633 55.35 -0.62 19.12
N SER A 634 55.70 0.44 18.41
CA SER A 634 54.78 1.53 18.05
C SER A 634 55.21 2.19 16.75
N LEU A 635 54.31 2.22 15.78
CA LEU A 635 54.51 2.91 14.49
C LEU A 635 53.47 4.01 14.33
N SER A 636 53.90 5.25 14.10
CA SER A 636 53.00 6.33 13.67
C SER A 636 52.62 6.10 12.21
N TYR A 637 51.32 5.99 11.95
CA TYR A 637 50.77 5.70 10.63
C TYR A 637 49.64 6.67 10.30
N ARG A 638 49.76 7.35 9.16
CA ARG A 638 48.71 8.21 8.59
C ARG A 638 48.08 7.45 7.42
N PRO A 639 46.84 6.94 7.53
CA PRO A 639 46.27 6.13 6.46
C PRO A 639 46.08 6.96 5.17
N PRO A 640 46.48 6.42 4.00
CA PRO A 640 46.26 7.06 2.70
C PRO A 640 44.77 7.08 2.35
N ASN A 641 44.39 7.99 1.45
CA ASN A 641 42.97 8.32 1.25
C ASN A 641 42.12 7.17 0.71
N ASN A 642 42.72 6.31 -0.12
CA ASN A 642 42.10 5.09 -0.65
C ASN A 642 41.71 4.05 0.42
N PHE A 643 42.05 4.26 1.70
CA PHE A 643 41.58 3.44 2.82
C PHE A 643 40.40 4.06 3.59
N SER A 644 39.85 5.21 3.16
CA SER A 644 38.65 5.83 3.74
C SER A 644 37.46 4.86 3.79
N GLY A 645 36.82 4.76 4.94
CA GLY A 645 35.62 3.92 5.16
C GLY A 645 35.92 2.44 5.38
N LEU A 646 37.18 1.98 5.26
CA LEU A 646 37.54 0.58 5.36
C LEU A 646 37.86 0.16 6.81
N SER A 647 37.42 -1.05 7.18
CA SER A 647 37.92 -1.78 8.35
C SER A 647 39.00 -2.76 7.90
N LEU A 648 40.22 -2.26 7.76
CA LEU A 648 41.37 -3.06 7.33
C LEU A 648 41.89 -3.94 8.48
N LYS A 649 42.76 -4.88 8.11
CA LYS A 649 43.64 -5.56 9.06
C LYS A 649 45.02 -4.90 9.01
N TYR A 650 45.55 -4.52 10.18
CA TYR A 650 46.99 -4.37 10.33
C TYR A 650 47.56 -5.65 10.97
N SER A 651 48.63 -6.17 10.40
CA SER A 651 49.44 -7.20 11.04
C SER A 651 50.71 -6.56 11.60
N ALA A 652 51.12 -7.04 12.77
CA ALA A 652 52.37 -6.67 13.39
C ALA A 652 53.12 -7.97 13.68
N THR A 653 54.18 -8.21 12.90
CA THR A 653 54.97 -9.44 12.92
C THR A 653 56.30 -9.16 13.61
N LEU A 654 56.58 -9.84 14.72
CA LEU A 654 57.93 -9.87 15.27
C LEU A 654 58.79 -10.70 14.31
N LEU A 655 59.80 -10.07 13.72
CA LEU A 655 60.75 -10.79 12.87
C LEU A 655 61.60 -11.75 13.73
N ALA A 656 61.73 -12.99 13.27
CA ALA A 656 62.59 -13.99 13.91
C ALA A 656 64.00 -13.42 14.11
N ASN A 657 64.57 -13.70 15.27
CA ASN A 657 65.89 -13.20 15.66
C ASN A 657 66.57 -14.20 16.58
N GLN A 658 67.84 -13.94 16.90
CA GLN A 658 68.70 -14.82 17.71
C GLN A 658 68.12 -15.26 19.08
N TYR A 659 67.05 -14.60 19.56
CA TYR A 659 66.37 -14.87 20.82
C TYR A 659 64.96 -15.48 20.64
N TYR A 660 64.17 -14.96 19.69
CA TYR A 660 62.74 -15.25 19.52
C TYR A 660 62.42 -15.86 18.15
N ASN A 661 61.46 -16.79 18.14
CA ASN A 661 60.81 -17.25 16.92
C ASN A 661 59.95 -16.14 16.27
N SER A 662 59.66 -16.27 14.97
CA SER A 662 58.73 -15.37 14.27
C SER A 662 57.30 -15.57 14.78
N THR A 663 56.55 -14.50 14.99
CA THR A 663 55.12 -14.57 15.31
C THR A 663 54.41 -13.29 14.86
N SER A 664 53.09 -13.32 14.71
CA SER A 664 52.31 -12.14 14.33
C SER A 664 51.01 -12.00 15.10
N THR A 665 50.54 -10.77 15.26
CA THR A 665 49.14 -10.45 15.59
C THR A 665 48.48 -9.85 14.36
N VAL A 666 47.16 -10.00 14.26
CA VAL A 666 46.36 -9.39 13.19
C VAL A 666 45.14 -8.72 13.82
N GLN A 667 45.05 -7.39 13.71
CA GLN A 667 44.10 -6.55 14.43
C GLN A 667 43.36 -5.60 13.48
N ASN A 668 42.19 -5.11 13.90
CA ASN A 668 41.39 -4.22 13.08
C ASN A 668 41.96 -2.79 13.10
N LEU A 669 42.03 -2.16 11.93
CA LEU A 669 42.27 -0.73 11.75
C LEU A 669 41.07 -0.15 10.99
N THR A 670 40.13 0.44 11.73
CA THR A 670 38.94 1.08 11.16
C THR A 670 39.26 2.52 10.81
N ILE A 671 39.15 2.88 9.54
CA ILE A 671 39.52 4.20 9.02
C ILE A 671 38.22 4.92 8.63
N SER A 672 37.77 5.83 9.48
CA SER A 672 36.52 6.57 9.29
C SER A 672 36.65 7.67 8.25
N SER A 673 35.65 7.77 7.39
CA SER A 673 35.56 8.76 6.31
C SER A 673 35.32 10.19 6.82
N LEU A 674 35.71 11.20 6.02
CA LEU A 674 35.38 12.58 6.31
C LEU A 674 33.87 12.84 6.21
N LYS A 675 33.33 13.65 7.14
CA LYS A 675 31.94 14.11 7.11
C LYS A 675 31.67 15.15 6.02
N ASN A 676 32.67 15.97 5.68
CA ASN A 676 32.58 16.99 4.65
C ASN A 676 33.74 16.76 3.67
N VAL A 677 33.44 16.62 2.39
CA VAL A 677 34.44 16.51 1.32
C VAL A 677 34.17 17.53 0.23
N TYR A 678 35.23 17.95 -0.45
CA TYR A 678 35.21 18.95 -1.52
C TYR A 678 35.69 18.34 -2.82
N VAL A 679 35.11 18.80 -3.94
CA VAL A 679 35.48 18.37 -5.29
C VAL A 679 35.72 19.60 -6.16
N SER A 680 36.78 19.55 -6.97
CA SER A 680 37.21 20.61 -7.87
C SER A 680 37.66 20.01 -9.20
N THR A 681 37.35 20.67 -10.31
CA THR A 681 37.88 20.28 -11.63
C THR A 681 39.41 20.33 -11.70
N LYS A 682 40.04 21.12 -10.82
CA LYS A 682 41.51 21.20 -10.62
C LYS A 682 42.03 20.29 -9.49
N GLY A 683 41.17 19.48 -8.86
CA GLY A 683 41.53 18.58 -7.76
C GLY A 683 42.26 17.31 -8.21
N ASN A 684 42.58 16.45 -7.26
CA ASN A 684 43.15 15.11 -7.48
C ASN A 684 42.46 14.12 -6.53
N ASP A 685 42.06 12.95 -7.01
CA ASP A 685 41.41 11.93 -6.18
C ASP A 685 42.36 11.27 -5.17
N ASN A 686 43.69 11.43 -5.35
CA ASN A 686 44.69 11.07 -4.35
C ASN A 686 44.81 12.08 -3.18
N ASN A 687 44.11 13.22 -3.25
CA ASN A 687 44.07 14.19 -2.15
C ASN A 687 43.26 13.66 -0.94
N LEU A 688 43.22 14.45 0.15
CA LEU A 688 42.40 14.12 1.32
C LEU A 688 40.90 14.47 1.15
N GLY A 689 40.54 15.27 0.14
CA GLY A 689 39.16 15.74 -0.07
C GLY A 689 38.73 16.87 0.88
N ASP A 690 39.65 17.46 1.65
CA ASP A 690 39.38 18.68 2.41
C ASP A 690 39.28 19.93 1.50
N LYS A 691 39.02 21.11 2.08
CA LYS A 691 38.80 22.34 1.30
C LYS A 691 40.06 22.85 0.57
N ALA A 692 41.24 22.62 1.13
CA ALA A 692 42.52 22.98 0.51
C ALA A 692 42.99 21.91 -0.49
N HIS A 693 42.68 20.64 -0.20
CA HIS A 693 43.05 19.47 -1.01
C HIS A 693 41.80 18.74 -1.55
N PRO A 694 41.00 19.36 -2.43
CA PRO A 694 39.76 18.75 -2.94
C PRO A 694 40.02 17.56 -3.87
N TYR A 695 39.08 16.63 -3.90
CA TYR A 695 39.01 15.55 -4.89
C TYR A 695 38.81 16.08 -6.31
N LYS A 696 39.09 15.26 -7.32
CA LYS A 696 38.87 15.57 -8.74
C LYS A 696 37.47 15.15 -9.20
N THR A 697 37.01 13.98 -8.79
CA THR A 697 35.77 13.38 -9.31
C THR A 697 34.69 13.22 -8.24
N LEU A 698 33.43 13.45 -8.67
CA LEU A 698 32.26 13.26 -7.82
C LEU A 698 32.03 11.77 -7.48
N ALA A 699 32.36 10.86 -8.40
CA ALA A 699 32.24 9.42 -8.16
C ALA A 699 33.14 8.96 -6.99
N TYR A 700 34.39 9.42 -6.97
CA TYR A 700 35.32 9.14 -5.88
C TYR A 700 34.85 9.79 -4.57
N ALA A 701 34.45 11.06 -4.60
CA ALA A 701 33.96 11.79 -3.42
C ALA A 701 32.73 11.13 -2.76
N VAL A 702 31.79 10.60 -3.55
CA VAL A 702 30.61 9.85 -3.07
C VAL A 702 31.01 8.54 -2.37
N GLY A 703 32.07 7.87 -2.85
CA GLY A 703 32.58 6.65 -2.22
C GLY A 703 33.35 6.88 -0.91
N HIS A 704 33.97 8.06 -0.73
CA HIS A 704 34.91 8.34 0.35
C HIS A 704 34.38 9.32 1.42
N VAL A 705 33.11 9.76 1.32
CA VAL A 705 32.40 10.57 2.32
C VAL A 705 31.63 9.68 3.30
N SER A 706 31.55 10.07 4.57
CA SER A 706 30.79 9.31 5.57
C SER A 706 29.28 9.34 5.30
N THR A 707 28.56 8.32 5.78
CA THR A 707 27.09 8.38 5.87
C THR A 707 26.66 9.62 6.65
N PHE A 708 25.59 10.26 6.19
CA PHE A 708 25.07 11.58 6.58
C PHE A 708 26.04 12.76 6.36
N GLY A 709 27.12 12.55 5.61
CA GLY A 709 28.07 13.59 5.22
C GLY A 709 27.62 14.44 4.01
N CYS A 710 28.47 15.39 3.65
CA CYS A 710 28.25 16.38 2.61
C CYS A 710 29.40 16.38 1.57
N VAL A 711 29.04 16.25 0.30
CA VAL A 711 29.92 16.45 -0.85
C VAL A 711 29.69 17.84 -1.43
N THR A 712 30.71 18.69 -1.40
CA THR A 712 30.65 20.08 -1.89
C THR A 712 31.39 20.19 -3.22
N LEU A 713 30.67 20.47 -4.30
CA LEU A 713 31.23 20.77 -5.61
C LEU A 713 31.55 22.25 -5.72
N LEU A 714 32.79 22.60 -6.06
CA LEU A 714 33.19 23.97 -6.39
C LEU A 714 32.73 24.36 -7.81
N ASP A 715 32.94 25.63 -8.20
CA ASP A 715 32.66 26.13 -9.55
C ASP A 715 33.34 25.25 -10.61
N GLY A 716 32.57 24.73 -11.58
CA GLY A 716 33.08 23.79 -12.59
C GLY A 716 32.02 22.86 -13.19
N THR A 717 32.42 22.18 -14.27
CA THR A 717 31.62 21.10 -14.90
C THR A 717 32.24 19.74 -14.60
N TYR A 718 31.45 18.83 -14.04
CA TYR A 718 31.85 17.50 -13.61
C TYR A 718 31.13 16.45 -14.47
N SER A 719 31.88 15.63 -15.21
CA SER A 719 31.32 14.47 -15.91
C SER A 719 30.99 13.36 -14.90
N ALA A 720 29.80 12.79 -15.02
CA ALA A 720 29.29 11.78 -14.11
C ALA A 720 28.32 10.84 -14.82
N SER A 721 28.47 9.53 -14.60
CA SER A 721 27.49 8.53 -15.06
C SER A 721 27.56 7.26 -14.23
N GLY A 722 26.40 6.65 -13.96
CA GLY A 722 26.28 5.39 -13.20
C GLY A 722 26.61 5.46 -11.71
N ILE A 723 26.76 6.65 -11.12
CA ILE A 723 27.23 6.82 -9.73
C ILE A 723 26.18 6.25 -8.76
N LEU A 724 26.58 5.31 -7.91
CA LEU A 724 25.72 4.69 -6.89
C LEU A 724 25.66 5.58 -5.64
N LEU A 725 24.51 6.22 -5.39
CA LEU A 725 24.24 7.00 -4.19
C LEU A 725 23.56 6.12 -3.13
N ASN A 726 24.24 5.07 -2.68
CA ASN A 726 23.66 4.11 -1.72
C ASN A 726 23.88 4.50 -0.25
N ASN A 727 24.85 5.38 0.05
CA ASN A 727 24.95 6.06 1.35
C ASN A 727 23.99 7.26 1.41
N SER A 728 23.35 7.49 2.56
CA SER A 728 22.53 8.68 2.78
C SER A 728 23.43 9.91 2.89
N ILE A 729 23.45 10.81 1.91
CA ILE A 729 24.38 11.94 1.83
C ILE A 729 23.72 13.22 1.32
N THR A 730 24.39 14.37 1.51
CA THR A 730 24.06 15.62 0.81
C THR A 730 25.09 15.89 -0.29
N ILE A 731 24.64 16.31 -1.47
CA ILE A 731 25.47 16.87 -2.55
C ILE A 731 25.08 18.35 -2.71
N VAL A 732 26.05 19.25 -2.70
CA VAL A 732 25.84 20.71 -2.75
C VAL A 732 26.76 21.34 -3.79
N GLY A 733 26.24 22.18 -4.67
CA GLY A 733 27.03 23.08 -5.51
C GLY A 733 27.24 24.46 -4.89
N SER A 734 28.30 25.13 -5.32
CA SER A 734 28.54 26.56 -5.06
C SER A 734 27.47 27.46 -5.69
N SER A 735 26.97 27.12 -6.89
CA SER A 735 25.87 27.84 -7.54
C SER A 735 25.19 27.03 -8.64
N ILE A 736 23.88 27.22 -8.81
CA ILE A 736 23.08 26.64 -9.90
C ILE A 736 23.67 26.96 -11.29
N SER A 737 24.24 28.15 -11.47
CA SER A 737 24.81 28.62 -12.75
C SER A 737 26.26 28.22 -12.98
N LYS A 738 27.01 27.82 -11.95
CA LYS A 738 28.45 27.55 -12.02
C LYS A 738 28.85 26.11 -11.69
N THR A 739 28.05 25.41 -10.88
CA THR A 739 28.22 23.99 -10.60
C THR A 739 27.35 23.18 -11.56
N ILE A 740 27.99 22.45 -12.47
CA ILE A 740 27.32 21.66 -13.48
C ILE A 740 27.75 20.20 -13.35
N ILE A 741 26.79 19.29 -13.19
CA ILE A 741 27.00 17.86 -13.35
C ILE A 741 26.48 17.50 -14.76
N THR A 742 27.33 16.94 -15.61
CA THR A 742 26.96 16.51 -16.95
C THR A 742 27.01 14.99 -17.09
N GLY A 743 26.08 14.42 -17.85
CA GLY A 743 26.16 13.04 -18.31
C GLY A 743 27.43 12.79 -19.14
N GLY A 744 27.94 11.55 -19.05
CA GLY A 744 28.99 11.01 -19.91
C GLY A 744 28.55 9.72 -20.61
N ASP A 745 29.34 9.28 -21.59
CA ASP A 745 28.93 8.41 -22.71
C ASP A 745 28.77 6.90 -22.38
N THR A 746 28.27 6.57 -21.19
CA THR A 746 28.07 5.17 -20.74
C THR A 746 26.62 4.69 -20.79
N TYR A 747 25.71 5.51 -21.33
CA TYR A 747 24.28 5.21 -21.55
C TYR A 747 23.50 4.80 -20.27
N LYS A 748 23.90 5.37 -19.13
CA LYS A 748 23.37 5.13 -17.78
C LYS A 748 22.84 6.44 -17.15
N PRO A 749 21.93 6.37 -16.17
CA PRO A 749 21.59 7.54 -15.34
C PRO A 749 22.84 8.10 -14.68
N ILE A 750 22.91 9.42 -14.51
CA ILE A 750 23.98 10.09 -13.75
C ILE A 750 24.09 9.51 -12.33
N PHE A 751 22.95 9.31 -11.66
CA PHE A 751 22.84 8.74 -10.32
C PHE A 751 21.87 7.56 -10.22
N LYS A 752 22.23 6.55 -9.44
CA LYS A 752 21.34 5.44 -9.03
C LYS A 752 21.25 5.34 -7.50
N LEU A 753 20.04 5.26 -6.96
CA LEU A 753 19.79 4.87 -5.57
C LEU A 753 19.09 3.51 -5.57
N THR A 754 19.82 2.45 -5.21
CA THR A 754 19.33 1.06 -5.25
C THR A 754 18.92 0.53 -3.87
N SER A 755 18.68 1.43 -2.91
CA SER A 755 18.30 1.14 -1.53
C SER A 755 17.15 2.05 -1.11
N SER A 756 16.08 1.48 -0.55
CA SER A 756 14.86 2.21 -0.15
C SER A 756 15.02 2.99 1.15
N ILE A 757 15.95 2.58 2.02
CA ILE A 757 16.27 3.28 3.28
C ILE A 757 17.22 4.47 3.06
N THR A 758 17.82 4.59 1.88
CA THR A 758 18.81 5.63 1.59
C THR A 758 18.15 6.98 1.32
N HIS A 759 18.71 8.02 1.93
CA HIS A 759 18.21 9.39 1.90
C HIS A 759 19.25 10.32 1.26
N VAL A 760 19.02 10.75 0.03
CA VAL A 760 19.91 11.69 -0.68
C VAL A 760 19.29 13.06 -0.75
N THR A 761 20.10 14.09 -0.44
CA THR A 761 19.73 15.49 -0.64
C THR A 761 20.64 16.13 -1.69
N ILE A 762 20.08 16.82 -2.70
CA ILE A 762 20.85 17.52 -3.75
C ILE A 762 20.48 19.01 -3.76
N LYS A 763 21.48 19.90 -3.77
CA LYS A 763 21.27 21.35 -3.67
C LYS A 763 22.15 22.18 -4.62
N PHE A 764 21.60 23.30 -5.08
CA PHE A 764 22.33 24.46 -5.63
C PHE A 764 23.27 24.15 -6.82
N LEU A 765 22.81 23.35 -7.79
CA LEU A 765 23.59 22.95 -8.97
C LEU A 765 22.69 22.67 -10.19
N THR A 766 23.29 22.54 -11.37
CA THR A 766 22.62 22.04 -12.59
C THR A 766 23.03 20.59 -12.89
N ILE A 767 22.07 19.74 -13.25
CA ILE A 767 22.28 18.37 -13.75
C ILE A 767 21.80 18.30 -15.20
N LYS A 768 22.70 18.07 -16.15
CA LYS A 768 22.39 18.13 -17.58
C LYS A 768 22.90 16.94 -18.40
N ASN A 769 22.33 16.78 -19.59
CA ASN A 769 22.78 15.86 -20.64
C ASN A 769 22.89 14.37 -20.23
N GLY A 770 22.36 13.96 -19.07
CA GLY A 770 22.34 12.55 -18.66
C GLY A 770 21.50 11.72 -19.61
N TYR A 771 22.02 10.57 -20.09
CA TYR A 771 21.34 9.74 -21.09
C TYR A 771 21.34 8.27 -20.69
N SER A 772 20.15 7.67 -20.52
CA SER A 772 19.99 6.25 -20.19
C SER A 772 19.22 5.44 -21.24
N ILE A 773 19.76 4.28 -21.60
CA ILE A 773 19.06 3.25 -22.40
C ILE A 773 18.40 2.17 -21.53
N GLU A 774 18.61 2.24 -20.21
CA GLU A 774 18.15 1.20 -19.26
C GLU A 774 16.63 1.24 -19.03
N LYS A 775 16.03 0.06 -18.86
CA LYS A 775 14.63 -0.12 -18.44
C LYS A 775 14.45 0.30 -16.97
N ASN A 776 13.30 0.91 -16.62
CA ASN A 776 13.00 1.40 -15.26
C ASN A 776 14.08 2.39 -14.72
N SER A 777 14.51 3.32 -15.57
CA SER A 777 15.65 4.21 -15.30
C SER A 777 15.35 5.65 -15.75
N ALA A 778 16.33 6.55 -15.74
CA ALA A 778 16.17 7.89 -16.31
C ALA A 778 17.49 8.47 -16.79
N GLY A 779 17.48 9.62 -17.47
CA GLY A 779 18.72 10.29 -17.88
C GLY A 779 19.57 10.80 -16.72
N ALA A 780 18.95 11.40 -15.70
CA ALA A 780 19.68 11.95 -14.54
C ALA A 780 19.65 11.03 -13.31
N ILE A 781 18.48 10.66 -12.79
CA ILE A 781 18.37 9.94 -11.51
C ILE A 781 17.36 8.79 -11.60
N SER A 782 17.78 7.57 -11.25
CA SER A 782 16.86 6.47 -10.92
C SER A 782 16.92 6.16 -9.43
N SER A 783 15.77 6.14 -8.73
CA SER A 783 15.74 6.01 -7.27
C SER A 783 14.59 5.17 -6.71
N ILE A 784 14.92 4.12 -5.96
CA ILE A 784 13.96 3.51 -5.00
C ILE A 784 14.05 4.11 -3.58
N GLY A 785 15.08 4.93 -3.32
CA GLY A 785 15.28 5.65 -2.05
C GLY A 785 14.57 7.00 -2.00
N LYS A 786 14.75 7.72 -0.89
CA LYS A 786 14.17 9.05 -0.69
C LYS A 786 15.08 10.14 -1.27
N LEU A 787 14.49 10.98 -2.13
CA LEU A 787 15.12 12.14 -2.74
C LEU A 787 14.61 13.44 -2.09
N THR A 788 15.50 14.38 -1.81
CA THR A 788 15.15 15.76 -1.42
C THR A 788 15.99 16.73 -2.24
N ILE A 789 15.35 17.53 -3.10
CA ILE A 789 16.05 18.31 -4.12
C ILE A 789 15.64 19.78 -3.98
N LYS A 790 16.62 20.67 -3.73
CA LYS A 790 16.36 22.10 -3.49
C LYS A 790 17.27 23.00 -4.32
N GLY A 791 16.71 23.87 -5.18
CA GLY A 791 17.51 24.78 -6.00
C GLY A 791 18.34 24.02 -7.03
N VAL A 792 17.71 23.22 -7.89
CA VAL A 792 18.40 22.39 -8.90
C VAL A 792 17.73 22.50 -10.26
N ASN A 793 18.52 22.59 -11.33
CA ASN A 793 18.05 22.56 -12.70
C ASN A 793 18.37 21.22 -13.36
N PHE A 794 17.37 20.52 -13.90
CA PHE A 794 17.52 19.35 -14.77
C PHE A 794 17.35 19.78 -16.22
N VAL A 795 18.42 19.72 -17.04
CA VAL A 795 18.44 20.30 -18.39
C VAL A 795 18.84 19.25 -19.45
N ASN A 796 18.04 19.09 -20.50
CA ASN A 796 18.33 18.20 -21.65
C ASN A 796 18.59 16.73 -21.28
N ASN A 797 18.13 16.22 -20.13
CA ASN A 797 18.34 14.81 -19.76
C ASN A 797 17.38 13.90 -20.55
N LYS A 798 17.87 12.73 -20.93
CA LYS A 798 17.25 11.85 -21.94
C LYS A 798 17.13 10.41 -21.46
N ALA A 799 16.05 9.73 -21.82
CA ALA A 799 16.02 8.26 -21.80
C ALA A 799 15.37 7.65 -23.04
N THR A 800 15.83 6.46 -23.41
CA THR A 800 15.24 5.62 -24.48
C THR A 800 14.89 4.21 -24.03
N GLY A 801 15.28 3.82 -22.81
CA GLY A 801 14.83 2.58 -22.19
C GLY A 801 13.32 2.54 -21.92
N LEU A 802 12.77 1.34 -21.82
CA LEU A 802 11.34 1.12 -21.55
C LEU A 802 10.98 1.48 -20.10
N LEU A 803 9.78 2.04 -19.89
CA LEU A 803 9.27 2.42 -18.56
C LEU A 803 10.18 3.43 -17.81
N SER A 804 10.95 4.23 -18.54
CA SER A 804 11.95 5.18 -18.02
C SER A 804 11.46 6.65 -18.11
N ALA A 805 12.20 7.59 -17.54
CA ALA A 805 11.92 9.04 -17.58
C ALA A 805 13.06 9.86 -18.21
N GLY A 806 12.81 11.08 -18.68
CA GLY A 806 13.91 11.91 -19.20
C GLY A 806 14.92 12.33 -18.13
N ALA A 807 14.46 12.86 -16.99
CA ALA A 807 15.31 13.28 -15.87
C ALA A 807 15.26 12.33 -14.67
N ILE A 808 14.10 12.12 -14.04
CA ILE A 808 13.98 11.36 -12.77
C ILE A 808 12.97 10.22 -12.87
N TYR A 809 13.41 9.00 -12.56
CA TYR A 809 12.54 7.86 -12.28
C TYR A 809 12.57 7.59 -10.78
N SER A 810 11.42 7.51 -10.10
CA SER A 810 11.42 7.14 -8.69
C SER A 810 10.21 6.35 -8.19
N ASN A 811 10.52 5.33 -7.37
CA ASN A 811 9.56 4.48 -6.67
C ASN A 811 9.65 4.64 -5.13
N GLY A 812 10.21 5.77 -4.67
CA GLY A 812 10.40 6.07 -3.25
C GLY A 812 9.55 7.27 -2.78
N ILE A 813 10.17 8.17 -2.02
CA ILE A 813 9.59 9.45 -1.61
C ILE A 813 10.39 10.57 -2.27
N MET A 814 9.75 11.59 -2.83
CA MET A 814 10.43 12.69 -3.52
C MET A 814 9.91 14.06 -3.08
N ASN A 815 10.79 14.88 -2.51
CA ASN A 815 10.52 16.26 -2.15
C ASN A 815 11.29 17.21 -3.08
N LEU A 816 10.59 18.09 -3.80
CA LEU A 816 11.16 19.08 -4.71
C LEU A 816 10.82 20.51 -4.26
N THR A 817 11.82 21.39 -4.21
CA THR A 817 11.61 22.81 -3.81
C THR A 817 12.48 23.76 -4.62
N THR A 818 11.89 24.70 -5.37
CA THR A 818 12.64 25.60 -6.27
C THR A 818 13.51 24.79 -7.25
N VAL A 819 12.86 23.92 -8.03
CA VAL A 819 13.52 23.01 -8.99
C VAL A 819 13.02 23.31 -10.40
N LYS A 820 13.88 23.21 -11.42
CA LYS A 820 13.49 23.40 -12.83
C LYS A 820 13.78 22.14 -13.65
N PHE A 821 12.85 21.72 -14.49
CA PHE A 821 13.02 20.70 -15.50
C PHE A 821 12.87 21.34 -16.89
N ILE A 822 13.94 21.38 -17.66
CA ILE A 822 14.02 22.08 -18.95
C ILE A 822 14.42 21.09 -20.05
N ASN A 823 13.61 20.97 -21.10
CA ASN A 823 13.88 20.16 -22.31
C ASN A 823 14.18 18.66 -22.07
N ASN A 824 13.85 18.09 -20.90
CA ASN A 824 14.11 16.68 -20.64
C ASN A 824 13.17 15.81 -21.49
N THR A 825 13.66 14.67 -21.99
CA THR A 825 12.96 13.88 -23.01
C THR A 825 13.01 12.37 -22.75
N VAL A 826 11.87 11.68 -22.84
CA VAL A 826 11.83 10.21 -22.98
C VAL A 826 11.34 9.81 -24.37
N LYS A 827 12.10 8.97 -25.07
CA LYS A 827 11.79 8.45 -26.41
C LYS A 827 11.86 6.92 -26.48
N ASN A 828 10.73 6.25 -26.28
CA ASN A 828 10.59 4.78 -26.41
C ASN A 828 9.16 4.43 -26.87
N ILE A 829 8.87 3.17 -27.21
CA ILE A 829 7.57 2.73 -27.77
C ILE A 829 6.35 3.25 -26.98
N ASN A 830 6.41 3.19 -25.65
CA ASN A 830 5.38 3.69 -24.74
C ASN A 830 5.98 4.77 -23.81
N ALA A 831 6.36 5.91 -24.39
CA ALA A 831 7.06 7.00 -23.73
C ALA A 831 6.16 7.73 -22.71
N GLU A 832 6.57 7.76 -21.44
CA GLU A 832 5.72 8.27 -20.37
C GLU A 832 6.54 8.90 -19.22
N GLY A 833 6.43 10.23 -19.04
CA GLY A 833 7.20 10.98 -18.05
C GLY A 833 8.43 11.67 -18.65
N GLY A 834 8.19 12.67 -19.51
CA GLY A 834 9.25 13.35 -20.27
C GLY A 834 10.32 14.02 -19.39
N ALA A 835 9.94 14.56 -18.23
CA ALA A 835 10.88 14.88 -17.17
C ALA A 835 10.91 13.80 -16.08
N VAL A 836 9.76 13.40 -15.56
CA VAL A 836 9.65 12.64 -14.31
C VAL A 836 8.66 11.47 -14.44
N ARG A 837 9.04 10.30 -13.93
CA ARG A 837 8.19 9.10 -13.81
C ARG A 837 8.14 8.62 -12.36
N LEU A 838 6.94 8.48 -11.81
CA LEU A 838 6.68 8.14 -10.41
C LEU A 838 5.77 6.90 -10.32
N ILE A 839 6.20 5.87 -9.60
CA ILE A 839 5.43 4.61 -9.42
C ILE A 839 5.33 4.28 -7.92
N ASN A 840 4.13 4.05 -7.37
CA ASN A 840 3.91 3.80 -5.93
C ASN A 840 4.55 4.87 -5.02
N ASN A 841 4.52 6.13 -5.46
CA ASN A 841 5.37 7.20 -4.91
C ASN A 841 4.56 8.17 -4.02
N THR A 842 5.21 8.76 -3.02
CA THR A 842 4.71 9.95 -2.32
C THR A 842 5.57 11.16 -2.70
N THR A 843 5.00 12.10 -3.45
CA THR A 843 5.74 13.25 -4.00
C THR A 843 5.15 14.58 -3.53
N SER A 844 6.01 15.51 -3.12
CA SER A 844 5.66 16.91 -2.83
C SER A 844 6.50 17.86 -3.67
N MET A 845 5.86 18.82 -4.31
CA MET A 845 6.49 19.86 -5.14
C MET A 845 6.03 21.24 -4.68
N ASP A 846 6.96 22.12 -4.31
CA ASP A 846 6.70 23.55 -4.07
C ASP A 846 7.64 24.40 -4.97
N ASN A 847 7.08 25.36 -5.70
CA ASN A 847 7.82 26.25 -6.60
C ASN A 847 8.68 25.49 -7.64
N VAL A 848 8.09 24.51 -8.32
CA VAL A 848 8.77 23.71 -9.37
C VAL A 848 8.31 24.11 -10.76
N GLU A 849 9.26 24.31 -11.68
CA GLU A 849 8.98 24.66 -13.08
C GLU A 849 9.30 23.49 -14.03
N PHE A 850 8.36 23.14 -14.91
CA PHE A 850 8.52 22.17 -15.99
C PHE A 850 8.36 22.91 -17.32
N ASN A 851 9.47 23.14 -18.02
CA ASN A 851 9.53 23.86 -19.28
C ASN A 851 9.93 22.92 -20.43
N ASN A 852 9.09 22.82 -21.47
CA ASN A 852 9.39 22.16 -22.76
C ASN A 852 9.84 20.69 -22.66
N ASN A 853 9.45 19.95 -21.62
CA ASN A 853 9.79 18.54 -21.47
C ASN A 853 8.91 17.66 -22.38
N GLN A 854 9.44 16.53 -22.87
CA GLN A 854 8.83 15.77 -23.96
C GLN A 854 8.73 14.26 -23.71
N ALA A 855 7.56 13.69 -23.98
CA ALA A 855 7.35 12.25 -24.12
C ALA A 855 7.07 11.92 -25.59
N VAL A 856 7.89 11.08 -26.23
CA VAL A 856 7.83 10.81 -27.68
C VAL A 856 7.82 9.30 -27.91
N GLY A 857 6.65 8.73 -28.24
CA GLY A 857 6.49 7.29 -28.46
C GLY A 857 5.81 6.95 -29.77
N SER A 858 5.84 5.67 -30.15
CA SER A 858 5.16 5.15 -31.35
C SER A 858 3.77 4.57 -31.03
N ASN A 859 3.46 4.33 -29.75
CA ASN A 859 2.19 3.76 -29.31
C ASN A 859 1.56 4.59 -28.17
N SER A 860 1.53 4.07 -26.93
CA SER A 860 0.84 4.70 -25.79
C SER A 860 1.77 5.67 -25.07
N THR A 861 1.47 6.97 -25.16
CA THR A 861 2.35 8.05 -24.69
C THR A 861 1.64 8.89 -23.62
N GLY A 862 2.39 9.64 -22.82
CA GLY A 862 1.80 10.71 -22.00
C GLY A 862 2.71 11.31 -20.95
N GLY A 863 2.22 12.34 -20.25
CA GLY A 863 2.96 13.02 -19.21
C GLY A 863 4.24 13.65 -19.74
N GLY A 864 4.15 14.61 -20.66
CA GLY A 864 5.31 15.29 -21.24
C GLY A 864 6.21 15.92 -20.19
N ALA A 865 5.66 16.35 -19.05
CA ALA A 865 6.41 16.62 -17.83
C ALA A 865 6.43 15.38 -16.89
N ILE A 866 5.27 14.97 -16.38
CA ILE A 866 5.14 13.97 -15.31
C ILE A 866 4.24 12.80 -15.73
N TYR A 867 4.73 11.58 -15.57
CA TYR A 867 3.88 10.39 -15.42
C TYR A 867 3.85 9.95 -13.96
N PHE A 868 2.66 9.67 -13.44
CA PHE A 868 2.44 9.29 -12.05
C PHE A 868 1.44 8.14 -11.95
N LYS A 869 1.86 7.01 -11.39
CA LYS A 869 1.03 5.82 -11.21
C LYS A 869 1.11 5.28 -9.78
N ASP A 870 -0.04 5.14 -9.13
CA ASP A 870 -0.21 4.69 -7.74
C ASP A 870 0.49 5.60 -6.69
N GLY A 871 -0.22 5.99 -5.63
CA GLY A 871 0.31 6.80 -4.53
C GLY A 871 -0.33 8.19 -4.39
N GLU A 872 0.43 9.17 -3.91
CA GLU A 872 -0.05 10.54 -3.64
C GLU A 872 0.93 11.61 -4.14
N MET A 873 0.41 12.64 -4.82
CA MET A 873 1.21 13.75 -5.36
C MET A 873 0.61 15.11 -5.03
N VAL A 874 1.37 15.99 -4.38
CA VAL A 874 1.01 17.38 -4.08
C VAL A 874 1.86 18.34 -4.90
N ILE A 875 1.19 19.22 -5.63
CA ILE A 875 1.77 20.23 -6.53
C ILE A 875 1.32 21.61 -6.04
N LYS A 876 2.27 22.46 -5.67
CA LYS A 876 2.01 23.79 -5.11
C LYS A 876 2.93 24.84 -5.74
N ASN A 877 2.39 26.01 -6.11
CA ASN A 877 3.15 27.11 -6.69
C ASN A 877 3.95 26.73 -7.96
N CYS A 878 3.52 25.68 -8.68
CA CYS A 878 4.27 25.10 -9.79
C CYS A 878 3.87 25.69 -11.14
N LYS A 879 4.77 25.62 -12.12
CA LYS A 879 4.54 26.06 -13.50
C LYS A 879 4.82 24.92 -14.47
N PHE A 880 3.90 24.65 -15.39
CA PHE A 880 4.06 23.69 -16.47
C PHE A 880 3.88 24.43 -17.79
N ASN A 881 4.98 24.73 -18.48
CA ASN A 881 4.96 25.49 -19.73
C ASN A 881 5.48 24.65 -20.92
N GLY A 882 4.70 24.57 -22.00
CA GLY A 882 5.16 24.01 -23.28
C GLY A 882 5.50 22.51 -23.29
N ASN A 883 5.12 21.74 -22.25
CA ASN A 883 5.43 20.31 -22.19
C ASN A 883 4.57 19.53 -23.19
N LYS A 884 5.18 18.55 -23.88
CA LYS A 884 4.56 17.87 -25.02
C LYS A 884 4.57 16.35 -24.89
N ALA A 885 3.47 15.70 -25.27
CA ALA A 885 3.41 14.25 -25.47
C ALA A 885 2.99 13.93 -26.91
N THR A 886 3.71 13.00 -27.58
CA THR A 886 3.53 12.70 -29.02
C THR A 886 3.54 11.19 -29.30
N GLY A 887 2.55 10.67 -30.04
CA GLY A 887 2.53 9.26 -30.46
C GLY A 887 1.28 8.80 -31.21
N LYS A 888 0.74 7.62 -30.87
CA LYS A 888 -0.52 7.10 -31.44
C LYS A 888 -1.72 7.31 -30.51
N THR A 889 -1.57 6.93 -29.24
CA THR A 889 -2.59 7.09 -28.20
C THR A 889 -1.97 7.87 -27.05
N ILE A 890 -2.38 9.13 -26.85
CA ILE A 890 -1.70 10.08 -25.96
C ILE A 890 -2.66 10.63 -24.92
N LEU A 891 -2.19 10.69 -23.68
CA LEU A 891 -2.94 11.21 -22.54
C LEU A 891 -2.04 12.14 -21.72
N GLY A 892 -2.44 13.40 -21.51
CA GLY A 892 -1.74 14.33 -20.59
C GLY A 892 -0.49 14.98 -21.18
N GLY A 893 -0.58 16.21 -21.70
CA GLY A 893 0.57 16.91 -22.29
C GLY A 893 1.61 17.35 -21.27
N ALA A 894 1.17 17.82 -20.09
CA ALA A 894 2.03 17.99 -18.92
C ALA A 894 2.01 16.75 -18.01
N ILE A 895 0.83 16.37 -17.51
CA ILE A 895 0.68 15.31 -16.48
C ILE A 895 -0.23 14.20 -16.99
N LYS A 896 0.24 12.95 -16.89
CA LYS A 896 -0.58 11.74 -16.99
C LYS A 896 -0.59 11.03 -15.64
N SER A 897 -1.78 10.76 -15.11
CA SER A 897 -1.97 10.06 -13.84
C SER A 897 -2.87 8.85 -13.97
N SER A 898 -2.49 7.77 -13.29
CA SER A 898 -3.24 6.51 -13.19
C SER A 898 -3.27 6.01 -11.75
N PHE A 899 -4.47 5.86 -11.16
CA PHE A 899 -4.72 5.29 -9.83
C PHE A 899 -4.04 5.96 -8.61
N GLY A 900 -3.37 7.12 -8.78
CA GLY A 900 -2.76 7.90 -7.69
C GLY A 900 -3.41 9.27 -7.52
N ASN A 901 -3.61 9.73 -6.29
CA ASN A 901 -4.31 10.99 -6.00
C ASN A 901 -3.44 12.22 -6.28
N ILE A 902 -4.01 13.27 -6.87
CA ILE A 902 -3.31 14.54 -7.14
C ILE A 902 -4.02 15.72 -6.46
N VAL A 903 -3.24 16.55 -5.79
CA VAL A 903 -3.66 17.85 -5.24
C VAL A 903 -2.84 18.95 -5.91
N ILE A 904 -3.49 19.88 -6.61
CA ILE A 904 -2.88 20.99 -7.35
C ILE A 904 -3.35 22.33 -6.75
N LEU A 905 -2.40 23.16 -6.32
CA LEU A 905 -2.65 24.41 -5.61
C LEU A 905 -1.84 25.56 -6.22
N SER A 906 -2.46 26.73 -6.44
CA SER A 906 -1.76 27.98 -6.78
C SER A 906 -0.76 27.85 -7.96
N SER A 907 -1.11 27.06 -8.98
CA SER A 907 -0.18 26.62 -10.03
C SER A 907 -0.63 27.07 -11.43
N SER A 908 0.23 26.95 -12.44
CA SER A 908 -0.11 27.27 -13.84
C SER A 908 0.28 26.16 -14.82
N PHE A 909 -0.57 25.97 -15.83
CA PHE A 909 -0.40 25.08 -16.96
C PHE A 909 -0.59 25.87 -18.25
N THR A 910 0.50 26.22 -18.93
CA THR A 910 0.50 27.07 -20.12
C THR A 910 1.03 26.33 -21.35
N ASN A 911 0.34 26.39 -22.49
CA ASN A 911 0.82 25.90 -23.78
C ASN A 911 1.21 24.40 -23.84
N ASN A 912 0.78 23.57 -22.88
CA ASN A 912 1.09 22.13 -22.88
C ASN A 912 0.25 21.42 -23.94
N HIS A 913 0.78 20.32 -24.49
CA HIS A 913 0.26 19.79 -25.75
C HIS A 913 0.29 18.25 -25.84
N VAL A 914 -0.82 17.65 -26.28
CA VAL A 914 -0.86 16.27 -26.79
C VAL A 914 -1.03 16.27 -28.31
N SER A 915 -0.21 15.48 -29.01
CA SER A 915 -0.13 15.42 -30.47
C SER A 915 -0.21 13.96 -30.94
N GLY A 916 -1.25 13.60 -31.68
CA GLY A 916 -1.53 12.20 -32.04
C GLY A 916 -1.89 11.91 -33.49
N SER A 917 -2.11 10.63 -33.73
CA SER A 917 -2.43 10.02 -35.02
C SER A 917 -3.60 9.03 -34.94
N ASN A 918 -4.34 9.00 -33.82
CA ASN A 918 -5.48 8.12 -33.57
C ASN A 918 -6.33 8.56 -32.35
N TYR A 919 -5.69 9.00 -31.27
CA TYR A 919 -6.36 9.43 -30.04
C TYR A 919 -5.44 10.33 -29.18
N ALA A 920 -5.82 11.59 -28.91
CA ALA A 920 -4.99 12.49 -28.08
C ALA A 920 -5.83 13.35 -27.11
N LEU A 921 -5.78 13.06 -25.80
CA LEU A 921 -6.61 13.75 -24.79
C LEU A 921 -5.82 14.43 -23.66
N GLY A 922 -6.35 15.51 -23.12
CA GLY A 922 -5.82 16.18 -21.93
C GLY A 922 -4.54 16.96 -22.25
N GLY A 923 -4.65 18.06 -23.00
CA GLY A 923 -3.50 18.87 -23.43
C GLY A 923 -2.63 19.35 -22.26
N ALA A 924 -3.21 19.55 -21.06
CA ALA A 924 -2.45 19.75 -19.83
C ALA A 924 -2.40 18.49 -18.95
N ILE A 925 -3.56 18.00 -18.50
CA ILE A 925 -3.69 16.96 -17.47
C ILE A 925 -4.59 15.84 -17.99
N SER A 926 -4.19 14.59 -17.75
CA SER A 926 -5.05 13.41 -17.88
C SER A 926 -5.04 12.61 -16.58
N SER A 927 -6.22 12.24 -16.08
CA SER A 927 -6.42 11.64 -14.77
C SER A 927 -7.34 10.42 -14.83
N LEU A 928 -6.80 9.23 -14.55
CA LEU A 928 -7.45 7.94 -14.78
C LEU A 928 -7.64 7.16 -13.47
N GLY A 929 -8.88 7.08 -12.98
CA GLY A 929 -9.26 6.30 -11.80
C GLY A 929 -8.73 6.88 -10.47
N THR A 930 -8.71 8.21 -10.33
CA THR A 930 -8.07 8.92 -9.19
C THR A 930 -8.97 9.96 -8.53
N GLY A 931 -8.53 10.52 -7.40
CA GLY A 931 -8.95 11.84 -6.96
C GLY A 931 -8.07 12.93 -7.61
N LEU A 932 -8.69 13.91 -8.25
CA LEU A 932 -8.07 15.11 -8.79
C LEU A 932 -8.66 16.36 -8.12
N TYR A 933 -7.88 16.99 -7.23
CA TYR A 933 -8.24 18.27 -6.62
C TYR A 933 -7.40 19.40 -7.23
N ILE A 934 -8.04 20.45 -7.70
CA ILE A 934 -7.42 21.64 -8.29
C ILE A 934 -8.01 22.88 -7.62
N ASN A 935 -7.17 23.77 -7.11
CA ASN A 935 -7.58 25.04 -6.52
C ASN A 935 -6.63 26.18 -6.93
N ASN A 936 -7.18 27.38 -7.12
CA ASN A 936 -6.41 28.61 -7.43
C ASN A 936 -5.44 28.43 -8.62
N THR A 937 -5.84 27.72 -9.67
CA THR A 937 -4.93 27.26 -10.74
C THR A 937 -5.35 27.77 -12.11
N ILE A 938 -4.36 28.17 -12.91
CA ILE A 938 -4.56 28.67 -14.28
C ILE A 938 -4.20 27.57 -15.27
N LEU A 939 -5.11 27.21 -16.17
CA LEU A 939 -4.87 26.33 -17.31
C LEU A 939 -5.16 27.11 -18.60
N GLN A 940 -4.11 27.56 -19.28
CA GLN A 940 -4.21 28.47 -20.42
C GLN A 940 -3.53 27.95 -21.70
N SER A 941 -4.20 28.10 -22.84
CA SER A 941 -3.66 27.81 -24.19
C SER A 941 -3.15 26.37 -24.39
N ASN A 942 -3.59 25.41 -23.57
CA ASN A 942 -3.21 24.00 -23.70
C ASN A 942 -3.98 23.33 -24.84
N LYS A 943 -3.36 22.36 -25.54
CA LYS A 943 -3.83 21.90 -26.86
C LYS A 943 -3.84 20.39 -27.01
N ALA A 944 -4.98 19.85 -27.46
CA ALA A 944 -5.11 18.49 -27.94
C ALA A 944 -5.28 18.47 -29.46
N THR A 945 -4.37 17.80 -30.19
CA THR A 945 -4.43 17.69 -31.66
C THR A 945 -4.23 16.24 -32.09
N ASP A 946 -5.10 15.73 -32.96
CA ASP A 946 -5.05 14.37 -33.50
C ASP A 946 -5.61 14.31 -34.93
N THR A 947 -5.28 13.28 -35.70
CA THR A 947 -5.83 13.08 -37.06
C THR A 947 -7.25 12.52 -37.07
N LEU A 948 -7.66 11.81 -36.02
CA LEU A 948 -8.98 11.20 -35.87
C LEU A 948 -9.75 11.83 -34.70
N PHE A 949 -9.22 11.75 -33.48
CA PHE A 949 -9.93 12.09 -32.26
C PHE A 949 -9.07 12.82 -31.23
N ALA A 950 -9.49 14.04 -30.87
CA ALA A 950 -8.83 14.88 -29.89
C ALA A 950 -9.86 15.50 -28.95
N GLY A 951 -9.47 15.69 -27.69
CA GLY A 951 -10.36 16.28 -26.71
C GLY A 951 -9.67 16.68 -25.42
N ALA A 952 -10.40 17.36 -24.55
CA ALA A 952 -9.86 17.96 -23.33
C ALA A 952 -8.60 18.81 -23.60
N GLY A 953 -8.77 20.00 -24.18
CA GLY A 953 -7.62 20.89 -24.40
C GLY A 953 -6.81 21.17 -23.12
N ALA A 954 -7.46 21.20 -21.96
CA ALA A 954 -6.81 21.23 -20.65
C ALA A 954 -6.87 19.89 -19.88
N ILE A 955 -8.06 19.42 -19.48
CA ILE A 955 -8.22 18.35 -18.46
C ILE A 955 -9.06 17.19 -18.99
N TYR A 956 -8.46 16.00 -19.10
CA TYR A 956 -9.19 14.74 -19.28
C TYR A 956 -9.37 14.03 -17.95
N SER A 957 -10.60 13.61 -17.65
CA SER A 957 -10.96 12.91 -16.41
C SER A 957 -11.74 11.63 -16.70
N GLN A 958 -11.23 10.48 -16.23
CA GLN A 958 -11.86 9.17 -16.43
C GLN A 958 -12.00 8.40 -15.11
N TYR A 959 -13.19 7.88 -14.81
CA TYR A 959 -13.47 7.07 -13.61
C TYR A 959 -13.06 7.73 -12.28
N ALA A 960 -13.05 9.07 -12.25
CA ALA A 960 -12.39 9.86 -11.21
C ALA A 960 -13.36 10.71 -10.38
N ALA A 961 -12.89 11.19 -9.23
CA ALA A 961 -13.52 12.28 -8.49
C ALA A 961 -12.73 13.57 -8.77
N MET A 962 -13.41 14.61 -9.27
CA MET A 962 -12.77 15.87 -9.66
C MET A 962 -13.36 17.05 -8.88
N ILE A 963 -12.50 17.85 -8.25
CA ILE A 963 -12.87 19.12 -7.62
C ILE A 963 -12.00 20.21 -8.25
N LEU A 964 -12.62 21.25 -8.81
CA LEU A 964 -11.96 22.34 -9.52
C LEU A 964 -12.51 23.68 -9.01
N ASN A 965 -11.77 24.32 -8.11
CA ASN A 965 -12.22 25.50 -7.38
C ASN A 965 -11.36 26.74 -7.69
N ASN A 966 -11.98 27.93 -7.68
CA ASN A 966 -11.29 29.23 -7.75
C ASN A 966 -10.28 29.34 -8.91
N SER A 967 -10.56 28.74 -10.07
CA SER A 967 -9.57 28.49 -11.12
C SER A 967 -9.92 29.17 -12.45
N VAL A 968 -8.96 29.23 -13.38
CA VAL A 968 -9.15 29.85 -14.71
C VAL A 968 -8.75 28.87 -15.82
N LEU A 969 -9.69 28.49 -16.67
CA LEU A 969 -9.46 27.66 -17.85
C LEU A 969 -9.66 28.55 -19.10
N LYS A 970 -8.57 29.07 -19.68
CA LYS A 970 -8.61 30.08 -20.74
C LYS A 970 -8.00 29.62 -22.07
N SER A 971 -8.70 29.83 -23.18
CA SER A 971 -8.19 29.66 -24.56
C SER A 971 -7.62 28.26 -24.87
N ASN A 972 -8.03 27.21 -24.14
CA ASN A 972 -7.60 25.83 -24.40
C ASN A 972 -8.34 25.26 -25.63
N SER A 973 -7.73 24.31 -26.33
CA SER A 973 -8.21 23.86 -27.64
C SER A 973 -8.16 22.35 -27.88
N ALA A 974 -9.17 21.80 -28.54
CA ALA A 974 -9.12 20.45 -29.12
C ALA A 974 -9.41 20.47 -30.64
N LYS A 975 -8.59 19.78 -31.46
CA LYS A 975 -8.70 19.78 -32.93
C LYS A 975 -8.40 18.42 -33.57
N SER A 976 -9.32 17.92 -34.40
CA SER A 976 -9.21 16.63 -35.10
C SER A 976 -10.32 16.46 -36.17
N LYS A 977 -10.65 15.22 -36.60
CA LYS A 977 -11.86 14.96 -37.40
C LYS A 977 -13.14 14.97 -36.55
N SER A 978 -13.11 14.35 -35.37
CA SER A 978 -14.17 14.38 -34.34
C SER A 978 -13.55 14.88 -33.03
N ALA A 979 -14.03 16.00 -32.49
CA ALA A 979 -13.38 16.72 -31.40
C ALA A 979 -14.34 17.06 -30.25
N LEU A 980 -13.90 16.85 -28.99
CA LEU A 980 -14.72 17.01 -27.79
C LEU A 980 -14.07 17.92 -26.73
N GLY A 981 -14.83 18.74 -26.01
CA GLY A 981 -14.38 19.36 -24.76
C GLY A 981 -13.16 20.28 -24.90
N GLY A 982 -13.33 21.50 -25.43
CA GLY A 982 -12.22 22.42 -25.69
C GLY A 982 -11.34 22.71 -24.47
N ALA A 983 -11.90 22.67 -23.25
CA ALA A 983 -11.15 22.71 -22.00
C ALA A 983 -11.19 21.37 -21.24
N ILE A 984 -12.38 20.81 -21.00
CA ILE A 984 -12.60 19.61 -20.17
C ILE A 984 -13.35 18.54 -20.97
N GLU A 985 -12.89 17.29 -20.86
CA GLU A 985 -13.63 16.10 -21.26
C GLU A 985 -13.68 15.11 -20.08
N ALA A 986 -14.88 14.65 -19.72
CA ALA A 986 -15.10 13.86 -18.52
C ALA A 986 -16.01 12.64 -18.75
N TYR A 987 -15.52 11.47 -18.32
CA TYR A 987 -16.16 10.17 -18.51
C TYR A 987 -16.18 9.38 -17.18
N HIS A 988 -17.34 8.82 -16.82
CA HIS A 988 -17.62 8.19 -15.52
C HIS A 988 -17.06 8.95 -14.30
N THR A 989 -17.11 10.28 -14.37
CA THR A 989 -16.50 11.19 -13.40
C THR A 989 -17.56 11.78 -12.47
N TYR A 990 -17.18 12.06 -11.22
CA TYR A 990 -17.97 12.84 -10.27
C TYR A 990 -17.28 14.18 -10.06
N ALA A 991 -17.78 15.22 -10.73
CA ALA A 991 -17.14 16.53 -10.81
C ALA A 991 -17.93 17.61 -10.05
N THR A 992 -17.21 18.41 -9.27
CA THR A 992 -17.70 19.67 -8.72
C THR A 992 -16.75 20.78 -9.15
N VAL A 993 -17.28 21.78 -9.85
CA VAL A 993 -16.52 22.94 -10.31
C VAL A 993 -17.13 24.19 -9.67
N GLN A 994 -16.32 24.97 -8.95
CA GLN A 994 -16.80 26.12 -8.19
C GLN A 994 -15.96 27.38 -8.42
N ASN A 995 -16.57 28.56 -8.39
CA ASN A 995 -15.86 29.86 -8.46
C ASN A 995 -14.87 29.96 -9.64
N THR A 996 -15.19 29.35 -10.78
CA THR A 996 -14.19 29.06 -11.84
C THR A 996 -14.60 29.69 -13.18
N LYS A 997 -13.67 30.43 -13.79
CA LYS A 997 -13.84 31.09 -15.09
C LYS A 997 -13.33 30.17 -16.20
N ILE A 998 -14.18 29.86 -17.17
CA ILE A 998 -13.90 28.95 -18.28
C ILE A 998 -14.20 29.73 -19.57
N SER A 999 -13.19 30.38 -20.14
CA SER A 999 -13.38 31.38 -21.20
C SER A 999 -12.53 31.16 -22.45
N GLU A 1000 -13.09 31.51 -23.62
CA GLU A 1000 -12.41 31.46 -24.93
C GLU A 1000 -11.92 30.06 -25.38
N ASN A 1001 -12.32 28.99 -24.69
CA ASN A 1001 -11.92 27.63 -25.05
C ASN A 1001 -12.67 27.19 -26.31
N TYR A 1002 -12.03 26.39 -27.17
CA TYR A 1002 -12.64 25.99 -28.43
C TYR A 1002 -12.41 24.53 -28.82
N VAL A 1003 -13.35 24.00 -29.59
CA VAL A 1003 -13.28 22.66 -30.17
C VAL A 1003 -13.58 22.71 -31.66
N GLU A 1004 -12.65 22.22 -32.47
CA GLU A 1004 -12.69 22.29 -33.93
C GLU A 1004 -12.66 20.90 -34.57
N ALA A 1005 -13.78 20.50 -35.17
CA ALA A 1005 -13.90 19.25 -35.91
C ALA A 1005 -13.83 19.51 -37.42
N THR A 1006 -12.75 19.06 -38.04
CA THR A 1006 -12.46 19.30 -39.46
C THR A 1006 -13.42 18.58 -40.42
N GLN A 1007 -14.12 17.54 -39.96
CA GLN A 1007 -15.04 16.73 -40.78
C GLN A 1007 -16.36 16.36 -40.07
N SER A 1008 -16.32 15.88 -38.83
CA SER A 1008 -17.43 15.14 -38.21
C SER A 1008 -18.21 15.96 -37.17
N SER A 1009 -17.93 15.78 -35.87
CA SER A 1009 -18.67 16.39 -34.76
C SER A 1009 -17.75 17.18 -33.83
N ALA A 1010 -18.20 18.38 -33.44
CA ALA A 1010 -17.58 19.25 -32.46
C ALA A 1010 -18.55 19.41 -31.27
N SER A 1011 -18.18 18.92 -30.08
CA SER A 1011 -19.11 18.90 -28.94
C SER A 1011 -18.49 19.47 -27.67
N GLY A 1012 -19.15 20.46 -27.04
CA GLY A 1012 -18.68 21.08 -25.80
C GLY A 1012 -17.48 22.01 -26.00
N GLY A 1013 -17.69 23.25 -26.43
CA GLY A 1013 -16.61 24.22 -26.65
C GLY A 1013 -15.76 24.51 -25.41
N ALA A 1014 -16.35 24.40 -24.22
CA ALA A 1014 -15.63 24.33 -22.95
C ALA A 1014 -15.58 22.91 -22.38
N ILE A 1015 -16.74 22.27 -22.21
CA ILE A 1015 -16.89 21.03 -21.44
C ILE A 1015 -17.70 20.00 -22.24
N TYR A 1016 -17.15 18.81 -22.41
CA TYR A 1016 -17.89 17.60 -22.81
C TYR A 1016 -18.01 16.66 -21.60
N TYR A 1017 -19.24 16.33 -21.20
CA TYR A 1017 -19.50 15.54 -20.00
C TYR A 1017 -20.42 14.35 -20.30
N GLU A 1018 -19.83 13.17 -20.45
CA GLU A 1018 -20.55 12.00 -20.96
C GLU A 1018 -21.32 11.25 -19.88
N SER A 1019 -20.68 10.97 -18.74
CA SER A 1019 -21.27 10.07 -17.74
C SER A 1019 -20.75 10.30 -16.32
N GLY A 1020 -21.62 10.03 -15.34
CA GLY A 1020 -21.42 10.38 -13.93
C GLY A 1020 -22.30 11.58 -13.51
N ASN A 1021 -21.76 12.48 -12.69
CA ASN A 1021 -22.47 13.68 -12.21
C ASN A 1021 -21.55 14.92 -12.28
N LEU A 1022 -22.06 16.05 -12.80
CA LEU A 1022 -21.39 17.36 -12.76
C LEU A 1022 -22.20 18.36 -11.91
N THR A 1023 -21.51 19.14 -11.08
CA THR A 1023 -22.04 20.37 -10.48
C THR A 1023 -21.19 21.55 -10.95
N LEU A 1024 -21.84 22.58 -11.52
CA LEU A 1024 -21.27 23.91 -11.76
C LEU A 1024 -21.92 24.91 -10.79
N ASP A 1025 -21.10 25.70 -10.11
CA ASP A 1025 -21.53 26.58 -9.00
C ASP A 1025 -20.67 27.86 -9.01
N LYS A 1026 -21.26 29.05 -9.17
CA LYS A 1026 -20.48 30.29 -9.29
C LYS A 1026 -19.42 30.24 -10.40
N CYS A 1027 -19.77 29.63 -11.54
CA CYS A 1027 -18.89 29.51 -12.69
C CYS A 1027 -19.26 30.50 -13.79
N GLU A 1028 -18.26 31.04 -14.48
CA GLU A 1028 -18.44 31.90 -15.66
C GLU A 1028 -17.94 31.15 -16.90
N LEU A 1029 -18.86 30.80 -17.80
CA LEU A 1029 -18.55 30.15 -19.08
C LEU A 1029 -18.75 31.17 -20.20
N ALA A 1030 -17.66 31.77 -20.69
CA ALA A 1030 -17.71 32.92 -21.61
C ALA A 1030 -16.98 32.71 -22.94
N SER A 1031 -17.62 33.07 -24.05
CA SER A 1031 -17.03 33.08 -25.40
C SER A 1031 -16.43 31.74 -25.87
N ASN A 1032 -16.85 30.62 -25.29
CA ASN A 1032 -16.39 29.30 -25.70
C ASN A 1032 -17.08 28.88 -27.01
N THR A 1033 -16.38 28.13 -27.86
CA THR A 1033 -16.83 27.87 -29.24
C THR A 1033 -16.68 26.40 -29.66
N ALA A 1034 -17.76 25.82 -30.18
CA ALA A 1034 -17.74 24.55 -30.92
C ALA A 1034 -17.93 24.82 -32.42
N THR A 1035 -17.05 24.29 -33.27
CA THR A 1035 -17.07 24.49 -34.73
C THR A 1035 -16.86 23.19 -35.48
N SER A 1036 -17.77 22.85 -36.39
CA SER A 1036 -17.64 21.72 -37.32
C SER A 1036 -18.18 22.07 -38.71
N LYS A 1037 -17.68 21.39 -39.75
CA LYS A 1037 -18.31 21.42 -41.09
C LYS A 1037 -19.70 20.76 -41.11
N ASN A 1038 -19.97 19.82 -40.20
CA ASN A 1038 -21.21 19.05 -40.15
C ASN A 1038 -21.97 19.26 -38.83
N VAL A 1039 -21.59 18.58 -37.74
CA VAL A 1039 -22.33 18.59 -36.46
C VAL A 1039 -21.61 19.43 -35.41
N SER A 1040 -22.28 20.42 -34.81
CA SER A 1040 -21.72 21.20 -33.69
C SER A 1040 -22.74 21.48 -32.58
N ILE A 1041 -22.46 21.01 -31.37
CA ILE A 1041 -23.47 20.91 -30.30
C ILE A 1041 -22.85 21.30 -28.94
N GLY A 1042 -23.50 22.21 -28.20
CA GLY A 1042 -23.01 22.67 -26.89
C GLY A 1042 -21.82 23.62 -27.01
N GLY A 1043 -22.08 24.90 -27.32
CA GLY A 1043 -21.02 25.90 -27.52
C GLY A 1043 -20.17 26.16 -26.28
N ALA A 1044 -20.74 26.03 -25.07
CA ALA A 1044 -19.98 25.83 -23.84
C ALA A 1044 -20.00 24.36 -23.40
N LEU A 1045 -21.19 23.81 -23.15
CA LEU A 1045 -21.36 22.58 -22.36
C LEU A 1045 -22.19 21.54 -23.12
N TYR A 1046 -21.63 20.36 -23.32
CA TYR A 1046 -22.31 19.16 -23.84
C TYR A 1046 -22.50 18.14 -22.71
N ILE A 1047 -23.70 17.53 -22.63
CA ILE A 1047 -24.12 16.68 -21.51
C ILE A 1047 -24.80 15.40 -22.00
N SER A 1048 -24.31 14.26 -21.52
CA SER A 1048 -25.05 12.97 -21.50
C SER A 1048 -25.21 12.39 -20.08
N ALA A 1049 -24.81 13.16 -19.06
CA ALA A 1049 -24.79 12.81 -17.63
C ALA A 1049 -25.88 13.54 -16.80
N ASN A 1050 -25.92 13.32 -15.47
CA ASN A 1050 -26.70 14.20 -14.59
C ASN A 1050 -25.91 15.49 -14.32
N VAL A 1051 -26.52 16.66 -14.53
CA VAL A 1051 -25.83 17.96 -14.35
C VAL A 1051 -26.69 18.93 -13.56
N THR A 1052 -26.06 19.58 -12.58
CA THR A 1052 -26.60 20.75 -11.88
C THR A 1052 -25.75 21.97 -12.21
N VAL A 1053 -26.40 23.07 -12.57
CA VAL A 1053 -25.80 24.38 -12.82
C VAL A 1053 -26.52 25.37 -11.91
N LYS A 1054 -25.79 26.09 -11.07
CA LYS A 1054 -26.38 27.12 -10.22
C LYS A 1054 -25.50 28.35 -10.05
N ASP A 1055 -26.14 29.48 -9.77
CA ASP A 1055 -25.49 30.73 -9.39
C ASP A 1055 -24.38 31.14 -10.40
N SER A 1056 -24.59 30.94 -11.71
CA SER A 1056 -23.54 30.91 -12.76
C SER A 1056 -23.87 31.76 -14.01
N ASP A 1057 -22.83 32.15 -14.77
CA ASP A 1057 -22.93 32.93 -16.01
C ASP A 1057 -22.59 32.06 -17.25
N PHE A 1058 -23.42 32.12 -18.30
CA PHE A 1058 -23.14 31.60 -19.64
C PHE A 1058 -23.25 32.74 -20.66
N LEU A 1059 -22.11 33.23 -21.15
CA LEU A 1059 -22.00 34.48 -21.91
C LEU A 1059 -21.42 34.23 -23.31
N SER A 1060 -22.12 34.65 -24.36
CA SER A 1060 -21.60 34.73 -25.75
C SER A 1060 -20.99 33.43 -26.33
N ASN A 1061 -21.36 32.25 -25.81
CA ASN A 1061 -20.84 30.96 -26.30
C ASN A 1061 -21.49 30.58 -27.63
N LYS A 1062 -20.77 29.83 -28.47
CA LYS A 1062 -21.10 29.65 -29.90
C LYS A 1062 -21.05 28.19 -30.37
N ALA A 1063 -22.09 27.74 -31.08
CA ALA A 1063 -22.11 26.45 -31.78
C ALA A 1063 -22.30 26.66 -33.30
N THR A 1064 -21.28 26.32 -34.10
CA THR A 1064 -21.20 26.61 -35.55
C THR A 1064 -21.09 25.33 -36.38
N GLY A 1065 -21.98 25.14 -37.34
CA GLY A 1065 -22.01 23.99 -38.26
C GLY A 1065 -23.34 23.88 -39.01
N LYS A 1066 -23.55 22.80 -39.77
CA LYS A 1066 -24.81 22.53 -40.48
C LYS A 1066 -25.91 22.06 -39.51
N ILE A 1067 -25.63 21.01 -38.76
CA ILE A 1067 -26.55 20.41 -37.78
C ILE A 1067 -26.12 20.87 -36.38
N VAL A 1068 -26.89 21.75 -35.77
CA VAL A 1068 -26.49 22.40 -34.51
C VAL A 1068 -27.63 22.60 -33.50
N GLY A 1069 -27.23 22.80 -32.24
CA GLY A 1069 -28.11 23.19 -31.14
C GLY A 1069 -27.31 23.42 -29.84
N GLY A 1070 -27.85 24.23 -28.94
CA GLY A 1070 -27.26 24.52 -27.63
C GLY A 1070 -26.06 25.45 -27.74
N GLY A 1071 -26.27 26.72 -28.08
CA GLY A 1071 -25.19 27.72 -28.12
C GLY A 1071 -24.49 27.88 -26.76
N ALA A 1072 -25.22 27.77 -25.65
CA ALA A 1072 -24.65 27.58 -24.31
C ALA A 1072 -24.56 26.08 -23.96
N ILE A 1073 -25.71 25.41 -23.84
CA ILE A 1073 -25.82 24.07 -23.24
C ILE A 1073 -26.56 23.11 -24.19
N ALA A 1074 -26.07 21.89 -24.32
CA ALA A 1074 -26.78 20.79 -24.96
C ALA A 1074 -26.90 19.59 -24.01
N ASN A 1075 -28.10 19.02 -23.87
CA ASN A 1075 -28.39 17.97 -22.90
C ASN A 1075 -29.16 16.75 -23.46
N LEU A 1076 -28.65 15.55 -23.19
CA LEU A 1076 -29.32 14.29 -23.53
C LEU A 1076 -29.97 13.57 -22.33
N ASN A 1077 -29.75 14.04 -21.09
CA ASN A 1077 -30.05 13.31 -19.84
C ASN A 1077 -30.67 14.25 -18.77
N LYS A 1078 -30.33 14.17 -17.47
CA LYS A 1078 -30.92 15.05 -16.45
C LYS A 1078 -30.16 16.37 -16.32
N LEU A 1079 -30.84 17.49 -16.54
CA LEU A 1079 -30.30 18.84 -16.32
C LEU A 1079 -31.11 19.60 -15.26
N THR A 1080 -30.42 20.38 -14.43
CA THR A 1080 -31.04 21.36 -13.54
C THR A 1080 -30.22 22.65 -13.62
N VAL A 1081 -30.85 23.75 -14.05
CA VAL A 1081 -30.27 25.09 -14.14
C VAL A 1081 -31.12 26.03 -13.30
N THR A 1082 -30.53 26.72 -12.33
CA THR A 1082 -31.23 27.66 -11.43
C THR A 1082 -30.34 28.85 -11.11
N LYS A 1083 -30.90 30.06 -10.95
CA LYS A 1083 -30.13 31.28 -10.68
C LYS A 1083 -28.94 31.48 -11.63
N THR A 1084 -29.14 31.25 -12.93
CA THR A 1084 -28.09 31.32 -13.96
C THR A 1084 -28.45 32.38 -14.99
N ASN A 1085 -27.46 33.15 -15.47
CA ASN A 1085 -27.61 34.07 -16.61
C ASN A 1085 -27.22 33.36 -17.91
N LEU A 1086 -28.09 33.39 -18.93
CA LEU A 1086 -27.80 32.88 -20.27
C LEU A 1086 -27.93 34.03 -21.29
N ILE A 1087 -26.80 34.69 -21.60
CA ILE A 1087 -26.76 35.96 -22.35
C ILE A 1087 -25.96 35.80 -23.65
N SER A 1088 -26.50 36.30 -24.77
CA SER A 1088 -25.84 36.40 -26.09
C SER A 1088 -25.26 35.11 -26.72
N ASN A 1089 -25.58 33.94 -26.16
CA ASN A 1089 -25.16 32.65 -26.71
C ASN A 1089 -25.85 32.38 -28.06
N LYS A 1090 -25.16 31.71 -29.00
CA LYS A 1090 -25.61 31.57 -30.40
C LYS A 1090 -25.35 30.17 -30.97
N ALA A 1091 -26.33 29.63 -31.69
CA ALA A 1091 -26.18 28.49 -32.58
C ALA A 1091 -26.55 28.91 -34.02
N SER A 1092 -26.01 28.23 -35.03
CA SER A 1092 -26.36 28.51 -36.45
C SER A 1092 -27.79 28.11 -36.87
N ASN A 1093 -28.58 27.49 -35.99
CA ASN A 1093 -29.99 27.12 -36.23
C ASN A 1093 -30.85 27.47 -35.00
N ILE A 1094 -31.32 26.48 -34.24
CA ILE A 1094 -32.34 26.65 -33.19
C ILE A 1094 -31.80 26.12 -31.85
N GLY A 1095 -32.06 26.84 -30.76
CA GLY A 1095 -31.54 26.53 -29.42
C GLY A 1095 -30.29 27.34 -29.08
N ASN A 1096 -30.34 28.65 -29.26
CA ASN A 1096 -29.26 29.60 -28.97
C ASN A 1096 -28.75 29.51 -27.53
N ALA A 1097 -29.63 29.28 -26.56
CA ALA A 1097 -29.25 29.00 -25.18
C ALA A 1097 -29.14 27.50 -24.94
N ILE A 1098 -30.27 26.76 -24.90
CA ILE A 1098 -30.30 25.34 -24.52
C ILE A 1098 -31.00 24.48 -25.58
N THR A 1099 -30.40 23.35 -25.94
CA THR A 1099 -31.06 22.27 -26.67
C THR A 1099 -31.09 21.00 -25.82
N ALA A 1100 -32.21 20.29 -25.81
CA ALA A 1100 -32.30 18.98 -25.17
C ALA A 1100 -33.13 17.97 -25.98
N THR A 1101 -33.07 16.68 -25.59
CA THR A 1101 -33.91 15.61 -26.16
C THR A 1101 -35.29 15.57 -25.51
N SER A 1102 -36.34 15.16 -26.22
CA SER A 1102 -37.71 15.08 -25.69
C SER A 1102 -37.87 14.20 -24.43
N ASN A 1103 -36.98 13.22 -24.23
CA ASN A 1103 -37.00 12.30 -23.09
C ASN A 1103 -36.18 12.80 -21.88
N SER A 1104 -35.46 13.91 -22.01
CA SER A 1104 -34.59 14.46 -20.96
C SER A 1104 -35.39 15.11 -19.84
N HIS A 1105 -34.97 14.90 -18.59
CA HIS A 1105 -35.64 15.45 -17.41
C HIS A 1105 -34.96 16.77 -17.01
N ASN A 1106 -35.58 17.89 -17.34
CA ASN A 1106 -34.99 19.23 -17.20
C ASN A 1106 -35.73 20.08 -16.18
N SER A 1107 -34.99 20.88 -15.42
CA SER A 1107 -35.50 22.04 -14.68
C SER A 1107 -34.67 23.26 -15.06
N ILE A 1108 -35.31 24.34 -15.51
CA ILE A 1108 -34.64 25.56 -16.02
C ILE A 1108 -35.30 26.85 -15.49
N ASN A 1109 -35.93 26.78 -14.32
CA ASN A 1109 -36.64 27.90 -13.69
C ASN A 1109 -35.71 28.82 -12.89
N GLY A 1110 -36.10 30.09 -12.75
CA GLY A 1110 -35.36 31.07 -11.95
C GLY A 1110 -34.04 31.53 -12.57
N ASN A 1111 -33.98 31.56 -13.90
CA ASN A 1111 -32.81 31.97 -14.69
C ASN A 1111 -33.11 33.26 -15.46
N TYR A 1112 -32.07 34.02 -15.83
CA TYR A 1112 -32.16 35.18 -16.71
C TYR A 1112 -31.72 34.80 -18.13
N TRP A 1113 -32.41 35.32 -19.14
CA TRP A 1113 -32.28 34.87 -20.54
C TRP A 1113 -31.93 36.01 -21.51
N GLY A 1114 -31.21 37.03 -21.01
CA GLY A 1114 -30.75 38.18 -21.81
C GLY A 1114 -31.77 39.32 -21.97
N GLY A 1115 -32.99 39.18 -21.43
CA GLY A 1115 -33.99 40.24 -21.41
C GLY A 1115 -35.27 39.84 -20.65
N SER A 1116 -36.16 40.80 -20.44
CA SER A 1116 -37.44 40.61 -19.72
C SER A 1116 -38.50 39.84 -20.53
N THR A 1117 -38.36 39.78 -21.87
CA THR A 1117 -39.30 39.12 -22.81
C THR A 1117 -38.57 38.13 -23.75
N PRO A 1118 -38.12 36.96 -23.25
CA PRO A 1118 -37.27 36.06 -24.04
C PRO A 1118 -38.00 35.38 -25.21
N LYS A 1119 -37.40 35.40 -26.41
CA LYS A 1119 -37.93 34.70 -27.59
C LYS A 1119 -37.64 33.19 -27.51
N TRP A 1120 -38.53 32.45 -26.87
CA TRP A 1120 -38.36 31.01 -26.57
C TRP A 1120 -38.05 30.14 -27.80
N SER A 1121 -38.65 30.43 -28.94
CA SER A 1121 -38.46 29.69 -30.20
C SER A 1121 -37.04 29.77 -30.79
N THR A 1122 -36.23 30.76 -30.41
CA THR A 1122 -34.82 30.83 -30.81
C THR A 1122 -33.89 30.34 -29.69
N LEU A 1123 -34.22 30.61 -28.44
CA LEU A 1123 -33.41 30.28 -27.26
C LEU A 1123 -33.43 28.80 -26.89
N LEU A 1124 -34.56 28.12 -27.06
CA LEU A 1124 -34.79 26.73 -26.62
C LEU A 1124 -35.09 25.79 -27.79
N ARG A 1125 -34.66 24.53 -27.68
CA ARG A 1125 -35.04 23.43 -28.58
C ARG A 1125 -35.25 22.14 -27.80
N GLY A 1126 -36.37 21.45 -28.03
CA GLY A 1126 -36.71 20.21 -27.30
C GLY A 1126 -37.01 20.43 -25.80
N LEU A 1127 -37.38 21.66 -25.42
CA LEU A 1127 -37.65 22.08 -24.05
C LEU A 1127 -38.91 22.95 -24.02
N SER A 1128 -39.74 22.77 -23.00
CA SER A 1128 -40.82 23.72 -22.67
C SER A 1128 -40.26 25.04 -22.16
N LYS A 1129 -40.99 26.15 -22.33
CA LYS A 1129 -40.65 27.42 -21.66
C LYS A 1129 -40.66 27.24 -20.12
N PRO A 1130 -39.75 27.89 -19.38
CA PRO A 1130 -39.78 27.88 -17.91
C PRO A 1130 -41.08 28.49 -17.37
N SER A 1131 -41.52 28.04 -16.19
CA SER A 1131 -42.68 28.60 -15.48
C SER A 1131 -42.35 29.86 -14.68
N TYR A 1132 -41.08 30.08 -14.35
CA TYR A 1132 -40.58 31.28 -13.68
C TYR A 1132 -39.19 31.67 -14.19
N ILE A 1133 -38.97 32.97 -14.41
CA ILE A 1133 -37.71 33.55 -14.88
C ILE A 1133 -37.35 34.81 -14.07
N SER A 1134 -36.07 35.15 -14.02
CA SER A 1134 -35.67 36.49 -13.61
C SER A 1134 -35.94 37.48 -14.75
N LYS A 1135 -36.46 38.66 -14.42
CA LYS A 1135 -36.63 39.79 -15.37
C LYS A 1135 -35.35 40.63 -15.54
N THR A 1136 -34.45 40.57 -14.56
CA THR A 1136 -33.17 41.30 -14.51
C THR A 1136 -31.98 40.34 -14.50
N LYS A 1137 -30.78 40.82 -14.87
CA LYS A 1137 -29.54 40.04 -14.70
C LYS A 1137 -29.35 39.70 -13.22
N ILE A 1138 -28.99 38.45 -12.93
CA ILE A 1138 -28.74 37.96 -11.59
C ILE A 1138 -27.28 38.27 -11.21
N SER A 1139 -27.04 38.70 -9.97
CA SER A 1139 -25.70 38.87 -9.38
C SER A 1139 -25.28 37.60 -8.63
N HIS A 1140 -23.97 37.31 -8.56
CA HIS A 1140 -23.41 36.00 -8.18
C HIS A 1140 -22.24 36.12 -7.19
#